data_AF-A0A817JT92-F1
#
_entry.id   AF-A0A817JT92-F1
#
_cell.length_a   1.000
_cell.length_b   1.000
_cell.length_c   1.000
_cell.angle_alpha   90.00
_cell.angle_beta   90.00
_cell.angle_gamma   90.00
#
_symmetry.space_group_name_H-M   'P 1'
#
loop_
_entity.id
_entity.type
_entity.pdbx_description
1 polymer ?
#
loop_
_entity_poly.entity_id
_entity_poly.type
_entity_poly.pdbx_seq_one_letter_code
_entity_poly.pdbx_strand_id
1 'polypeptide(L)'
;MIYSEFKQRYSILAPNAIPKGFVDAKKATENILKDCQLSEELYRCGSTKVFFRAGTLGQLEDMRDVALSKIVAALQGQVRGYLMRKDYKKMLEKRIALTVLQRNCRKYLSLRNWPWWKLYTKVKPLLSVARQEEEMKKLEEEFKGLKESLEKEEKLRKEVEDNNAKLIREKNDLLTQLEFERVGSSEAEERFTRLVTEKADLEQQVKDLEDRFSQEEESAQQLNNKRKKLEQEIDTLKKDVDDMRLNLQKSENECKSRDTQIHTLQDEIAHQDENIAKLTRERKRLEEQNTKTTEQLQAEEDKVNHLNKLKAKLEQTLDELEDSLEREKKARADLDKSKRKLETDLKTLQSSVEELDRSKRELQEALKRKDQEIQQMGGRLEDEQGQATSLGKKIKELQSRVEELEEELENERQSRTKTEKQRADLAREIDEMNDRLEEAGGATTSQVEMNKKRESELQKLRRDLEEANLQHEATAAQLRKKHQDAVTEMGEQIDQLQKLKNKLEKEKQTVKSELDDLRTQIEHVQKGKAASEKLSKQLEQQLNDIQIKLEDHVKQITDLTHVKTKLFSENSTLTRQVEEFESQIGLLTKGKTALQQQLDEAKRSLEEELRGKGSVNSSPFLMTVKANADVPHGSRRKLALVIGIGDYEYVRKTKNPRNDAVDISTVLESLSFLVTVKTNLAYRDMISVCENFIQQIQAGDMVLFYFSGHGMQWKGQNYLLPKDFDDTNKELHENAIQVQNIFDCISDRQPFVTIFLLDCCRKYHAGDDDKNLNANGEDDSYPTSLGLGSIDSKAESVIAFACAPGAIAIEREEEPNSLFTKHLLKYISTQNEDIRTFTDDTSMALCLAASLVCRHDFVPYDQLVRYKWWYNHGYMSSTGECFDIGAATKNSLREFEHRQKQFSGTHNIPFDQLDFLSDPDLLAEFRVKCSRAGVAGNGALMRLAPVPLFFYRHPVHAVQYSGFSGVITHGDQKAYDACRYYGALIVAALQGATKEELLNDKFYETHTSWFAKVPLVPEIVRIANGSYKQKNGYDDGIRGKGYIVNALEAALWAFWSGKTFEEGALAAVNLGDDTDTTAAIYGQLAGAYYGYRKLPEKWVQKVYAKHFLQGLSKWIAYEGEMWQTNESLPSMFAPSTVTSQQKATVISSDEQKSDFKKLPLGQQTLPEETEQGEPSDRSEKYTNSKKSSYCEIL
;
A
#
# COMPACT_ATOMS: atom_id res chain seq x y z
N MET A 1 -23.74 -10.92 84.01
CA MET A 1 -23.30 -11.05 82.60
C MET A 1 -22.18 -10.05 82.35
N ILE A 2 -21.17 -10.39 81.56
CA ILE A 2 -20.06 -9.45 81.28
C ILE A 2 -20.57 -8.35 80.33
N TYR A 3 -20.07 -7.12 80.46
CA TYR A 3 -20.60 -5.99 79.69
C TYR A 3 -20.42 -6.13 78.17
N SER A 4 -19.30 -6.70 77.70
CA SER A 4 -19.07 -6.97 76.27
C SER A 4 -20.05 -8.01 75.72
N GLU A 5 -20.22 -9.10 76.46
CA GLU A 5 -21.16 -10.20 76.19
C GLU A 5 -22.61 -9.69 76.14
N PHE A 6 -23.01 -8.87 77.12
CA PHE A 6 -24.34 -8.26 77.19
C PHE A 6 -24.59 -7.33 75.99
N LYS A 7 -23.64 -6.43 75.70
CA LYS A 7 -23.68 -5.55 74.53
C LYS A 7 -23.84 -6.37 73.26
N GLN A 8 -23.01 -7.39 73.03
CA GLN A 8 -23.07 -8.22 71.82
C GLN A 8 -24.41 -8.97 71.68
N ARG A 9 -24.96 -9.49 72.77
CA ARG A 9 -26.21 -10.27 72.75
C ARG A 9 -27.44 -9.39 72.51
N TYR A 10 -27.53 -8.25 73.19
CA TYR A 10 -28.76 -7.44 73.26
C TYR A 10 -28.74 -6.12 72.46
N SER A 11 -27.66 -5.78 71.74
CA SER A 11 -27.63 -4.57 70.87
C SER A 11 -28.79 -4.53 69.85
N ILE A 12 -29.33 -5.68 69.46
CA ILE A 12 -30.49 -5.78 68.55
C ILE A 12 -31.81 -5.25 69.15
N LEU A 13 -31.94 -5.21 70.48
CA LEU A 13 -33.11 -4.64 71.16
C LEU A 13 -33.14 -3.11 71.08
N ALA A 14 -31.95 -2.50 71.11
CA ALA A 14 -31.74 -1.07 71.26
C ALA A 14 -30.74 -0.54 70.20
N PRO A 15 -31.00 -0.73 68.89
CA PRO A 15 -30.00 -0.52 67.83
C PRO A 15 -29.57 0.94 67.68
N ASN A 16 -30.39 1.88 68.17
CA ASN A 16 -30.11 3.33 68.13
C ASN A 16 -29.46 3.84 69.43
N ALA A 17 -29.51 3.07 70.53
CA ALA A 17 -29.00 3.51 71.83
C ALA A 17 -27.47 3.48 71.95
N ILE A 18 -26.78 2.87 70.97
CA ILE A 18 -25.32 2.84 70.88
C ILE A 18 -24.86 3.79 69.77
N PRO A 19 -24.20 4.92 70.10
CA PRO A 19 -23.57 5.79 69.10
C PRO A 19 -22.62 5.04 68.18
N LYS A 20 -22.59 5.41 66.89
CA LYS A 20 -21.69 4.83 65.88
C LYS A 20 -20.22 5.20 66.17
N GLY A 21 -19.53 4.36 66.92
CA GLY A 21 -18.12 4.52 67.29
C GLY A 21 -17.69 3.54 68.39
N PHE A 22 -16.45 3.67 68.89
CA PHE A 22 -16.01 2.90 70.04
C PHE A 22 -16.65 3.43 71.33
N VAL A 23 -17.74 2.80 71.75
CA VAL A 23 -18.43 3.09 73.02
C VAL A 23 -18.10 1.99 74.01
N ASP A 24 -17.59 2.37 75.19
CA ASP A 24 -17.34 1.50 76.35
C ASP A 24 -18.51 0.52 76.57
N ALA A 25 -18.16 -0.73 76.86
CA ALA A 25 -19.13 -1.81 77.01
C ALA A 25 -20.08 -1.60 78.20
N LYS A 26 -19.61 -0.99 79.30
CA LYS A 26 -20.48 -0.66 80.45
C LYS A 26 -21.49 0.43 80.06
N LYS A 27 -21.01 1.57 79.53
CA LYS A 27 -21.88 2.67 79.10
C LYS A 27 -22.87 2.25 78.00
N ALA A 28 -22.45 1.39 77.06
CA ALA A 28 -23.33 0.81 76.05
C ALA A 28 -24.39 -0.12 76.67
N THR A 29 -24.04 -0.93 77.68
CA THR A 29 -24.98 -1.78 78.42
C THR A 29 -26.02 -0.94 79.18
N GLU A 30 -25.58 0.14 79.83
CA GLU A 30 -26.47 1.08 80.53
C GLU A 30 -27.45 1.78 79.58
N ASN A 31 -26.99 2.14 78.38
CA ASN A 31 -27.87 2.68 77.33
C ASN A 31 -28.90 1.64 76.84
N ILE A 32 -28.48 0.41 76.53
CA ILE A 32 -29.39 -0.67 76.10
C ILE A 32 -30.47 -0.92 77.16
N LEU A 33 -30.09 -1.02 78.44
CA LEU A 33 -31.03 -1.30 79.53
C LEU A 33 -32.07 -0.19 79.73
N LYS A 34 -31.69 1.07 79.51
CA LYS A 34 -32.61 2.23 79.54
C LYS A 34 -33.56 2.24 78.34
N ASP A 35 -33.06 1.96 77.14
CA ASP A 35 -33.87 1.90 75.91
C ASP A 35 -34.85 0.71 75.95
N CYS A 36 -34.45 -0.40 76.58
CA CYS A 36 -35.32 -1.55 76.92
C CYS A 36 -36.32 -1.27 78.07
N GLN A 37 -36.33 -0.07 78.65
CA GLN A 37 -37.24 0.38 79.72
C GLN A 37 -37.26 -0.52 80.98
N LEU A 38 -36.14 -1.16 81.30
CA LEU A 38 -36.02 -1.99 82.50
C LEU A 38 -35.91 -1.15 83.76
N SER A 39 -36.65 -1.52 84.82
CA SER A 39 -36.55 -0.88 86.13
C SER A 39 -35.16 -1.10 86.76
N GLU A 40 -34.57 -0.03 87.31
CA GLU A 40 -33.27 -0.06 88.01
C GLU A 40 -33.26 -0.91 89.29
N GLU A 41 -34.42 -1.42 89.71
CA GLU A 41 -34.51 -2.45 90.74
C GLU A 41 -34.10 -3.85 90.27
N LEU A 42 -34.30 -4.15 88.98
CA LEU A 42 -34.14 -5.48 88.38
C LEU A 42 -32.70 -5.78 87.96
N TYR A 43 -31.83 -4.76 87.90
CA TYR A 43 -30.43 -4.87 87.54
C TYR A 43 -29.54 -3.93 88.39
N ARG A 44 -28.24 -4.24 88.51
CA ARG A 44 -27.22 -3.34 89.09
C ARG A 44 -25.91 -3.43 88.31
N CYS A 45 -25.36 -2.26 87.95
CA CYS A 45 -24.13 -2.15 87.15
C CYS A 45 -22.88 -2.14 88.04
N GLY A 46 -22.16 -3.26 88.10
CA GLY A 46 -20.87 -3.36 88.80
C GLY A 46 -19.70 -2.71 88.07
N SER A 47 -18.48 -3.03 88.48
CA SER A 47 -17.24 -2.56 87.81
C SER A 47 -17.02 -3.25 86.46
N THR A 48 -17.07 -4.58 86.41
CA THR A 48 -16.74 -5.40 85.22
C THR A 48 -17.92 -6.15 84.60
N LYS A 49 -19.05 -6.22 85.31
CA LYS A 49 -20.25 -6.98 84.92
C LYS A 49 -21.53 -6.34 85.45
N VAL A 50 -22.61 -6.50 84.69
CA VAL A 50 -23.97 -6.21 85.16
C VAL A 50 -24.54 -7.44 85.88
N PHE A 51 -25.21 -7.19 86.99
CA PHE A 51 -25.94 -8.17 87.79
C PHE A 51 -27.44 -7.98 87.55
N PHE A 52 -28.20 -9.07 87.56
CA PHE A 52 -29.65 -9.09 87.36
C PHE A 52 -30.32 -9.86 88.50
N ARG A 53 -31.56 -9.52 88.84
CA ARG A 53 -32.43 -10.42 89.61
C ARG A 53 -32.76 -11.66 88.77
N ALA A 54 -33.21 -12.73 89.43
CA ALA A 54 -33.72 -13.92 88.75
C ALA A 54 -34.91 -13.55 87.85
N GLY A 55 -35.02 -14.18 86.67
CA GLY A 55 -36.06 -13.89 85.68
C GLY A 55 -35.73 -12.78 84.68
N THR A 56 -35.05 -11.69 85.08
CA THR A 56 -34.81 -10.51 84.22
C THR A 56 -34.07 -10.84 82.91
N LEU A 57 -33.11 -11.77 82.95
CA LEU A 57 -32.39 -12.21 81.74
C LEU A 57 -33.25 -13.08 80.81
N GLY A 58 -34.28 -13.77 81.32
CA GLY A 58 -35.23 -14.52 80.50
C GLY A 58 -36.07 -13.57 79.66
N GLN A 59 -36.64 -12.54 80.30
CA GLN A 59 -37.42 -11.50 79.63
C GLN A 59 -36.62 -10.79 78.51
N LEU A 60 -35.33 -10.55 78.72
CA LEU A 60 -34.44 -9.98 77.70
C LEU A 60 -34.15 -10.93 76.54
N GLU A 61 -34.07 -12.24 76.77
CA GLU A 61 -33.99 -13.23 75.69
C GLU A 61 -35.32 -13.35 74.93
N ASP A 62 -36.46 -13.38 75.62
CA ASP A 62 -37.80 -13.41 74.99
C ASP A 62 -38.00 -12.22 74.04
N MET A 63 -37.68 -11.00 74.50
CA MET A 63 -37.69 -9.79 73.67
C MET A 63 -36.75 -9.90 72.47
N ARG A 64 -35.56 -10.49 72.68
CA ARG A 64 -34.51 -10.61 71.66
C ARG A 64 -34.87 -11.64 70.59
N ASP A 65 -35.48 -12.76 70.97
CA ASP A 65 -35.93 -13.78 70.05
C ASP A 65 -37.16 -13.32 69.26
N VAL A 66 -38.04 -12.48 69.83
CA VAL A 66 -39.10 -11.78 69.08
C VAL A 66 -38.52 -10.80 68.05
N ALA A 67 -37.43 -10.09 68.37
CA ALA A 67 -36.73 -9.22 67.43
C ALA A 67 -36.02 -10.01 66.31
N LEU A 68 -35.28 -11.07 66.68
CA LEU A 68 -34.60 -11.96 65.74
C LEU A 68 -35.57 -12.71 64.83
N SER A 69 -36.71 -13.17 65.35
CA SER A 69 -37.73 -13.92 64.60
C SER A 69 -38.19 -13.17 63.33
N LYS A 70 -38.31 -11.83 63.39
CA LYS A 70 -38.64 -11.00 62.21
C LYS A 70 -37.57 -11.10 61.11
N ILE A 71 -36.29 -11.04 61.49
CA ILE A 71 -35.14 -11.13 60.57
C ILE A 71 -35.00 -12.57 60.04
N VAL A 72 -35.13 -13.57 60.92
CA VAL A 72 -35.05 -14.99 60.57
C VAL A 72 -36.19 -15.40 59.65
N ALA A 73 -37.42 -14.90 59.85
CA ALA A 73 -38.55 -15.14 58.96
C ALA A 73 -38.33 -14.52 57.58
N ALA A 74 -37.79 -13.30 57.51
CA ALA A 74 -37.43 -12.65 56.23
C ALA A 74 -36.36 -13.45 55.47
N LEU A 75 -35.30 -13.89 56.17
CA LEU A 75 -34.24 -14.73 55.62
C LEU A 75 -34.78 -16.09 55.14
N GLN A 76 -35.61 -16.77 55.94
CA GLN A 76 -36.26 -18.02 55.55
C GLN A 76 -37.18 -17.85 54.33
N GLY A 77 -37.88 -16.71 54.22
CA GLY A 77 -38.66 -16.35 53.03
C GLY A 77 -37.80 -16.22 51.78
N GLN A 78 -36.67 -15.50 51.86
CA GLN A 78 -35.72 -15.37 50.76
C GLN A 78 -35.09 -16.71 50.36
N VAL A 79 -34.65 -17.53 51.34
CA VAL A 79 -34.07 -18.85 51.10
C VAL A 79 -35.08 -19.81 50.44
N ARG A 80 -36.33 -19.85 50.92
CA ARG A 80 -37.41 -20.64 50.29
C ARG A 80 -37.66 -20.17 48.86
N GLY A 81 -37.72 -18.85 48.62
CA GLY A 81 -37.87 -18.28 47.29
C GLY A 81 -36.72 -18.60 46.34
N TYR A 82 -35.47 -18.61 46.83
CA TYR A 82 -34.29 -19.01 46.07
C TYR A 82 -34.34 -20.49 45.67
N LEU A 83 -34.62 -21.39 46.62
CA LEU A 83 -34.72 -22.82 46.37
C LEU A 83 -35.83 -23.14 45.36
N MET A 84 -37.02 -22.56 45.53
CA MET A 84 -38.14 -22.77 44.60
C MET A 84 -37.86 -22.25 43.20
N ARG A 85 -37.14 -21.12 43.03
CA ARG A 85 -36.68 -20.66 41.70
C ARG A 85 -35.69 -21.64 41.08
N LYS A 86 -34.75 -22.19 41.86
CA LYS A 86 -33.75 -23.16 41.39
C LYS A 86 -34.38 -24.47 40.94
N ASP A 87 -35.38 -24.99 41.66
CA ASP A 87 -36.09 -26.20 41.28
C ASP A 87 -37.15 -25.98 40.19
N TYR A 88 -37.79 -24.82 40.14
CA TYR A 88 -38.68 -24.44 39.02
C TYR A 88 -37.92 -24.42 37.69
N LYS A 89 -36.67 -23.93 37.65
CA LYS A 89 -35.84 -23.99 36.43
C LYS A 89 -35.64 -25.43 35.94
N LYS A 90 -35.31 -26.36 36.85
CA LYS A 90 -35.22 -27.80 36.53
C LYS A 90 -36.54 -28.39 36.02
N MET A 91 -37.68 -27.92 36.55
CA MET A 91 -39.01 -28.36 36.09
C MET A 91 -39.34 -27.80 34.70
N LEU A 92 -38.91 -26.57 34.38
CA LEU A 92 -39.06 -25.97 33.06
C LEU A 92 -38.21 -26.69 32.01
N GLU A 93 -36.94 -26.95 32.32
CA GLU A 93 -36.02 -27.76 31.50
C GLU A 93 -36.61 -29.16 31.21
N LYS A 94 -37.11 -29.84 32.25
CA LYS A 94 -37.83 -31.12 32.12
C LYS A 94 -39.09 -31.00 31.26
N ARG A 95 -39.87 -29.90 31.35
CA ARG A 95 -41.07 -29.68 30.53
C ARG A 95 -40.73 -29.47 29.05
N ILE A 96 -39.66 -28.76 28.74
CA ILE A 96 -39.17 -28.57 27.36
C ILE A 96 -38.72 -29.91 26.78
N ALA A 97 -37.87 -30.66 27.49
CA ALA A 97 -37.42 -32.00 27.09
C ALA A 97 -38.60 -32.97 26.91
N LEU A 98 -39.57 -32.98 27.84
CA LEU A 98 -40.77 -33.79 27.76
C LEU A 98 -41.63 -33.44 26.54
N THR A 99 -41.67 -32.17 26.12
CA THR A 99 -42.42 -31.75 24.92
C THR A 99 -41.79 -32.33 23.65
N VAL A 100 -40.46 -32.34 23.56
CA VAL A 100 -39.74 -32.99 22.45
C VAL A 100 -39.95 -34.50 22.46
N LEU A 101 -39.82 -35.15 23.62
CA LEU A 101 -40.08 -36.58 23.80
C LEU A 101 -41.52 -36.95 23.40
N GLN A 102 -42.53 -36.20 23.86
CA GLN A 102 -43.92 -36.43 23.48
C GLN A 102 -44.15 -36.26 21.98
N ARG A 103 -43.56 -35.24 21.33
CA ARG A 103 -43.66 -35.04 19.88
C ARG A 103 -43.06 -36.22 19.11
N ASN A 104 -41.89 -36.69 19.54
CA ASN A 104 -41.18 -37.79 18.89
C ASN A 104 -41.88 -39.14 19.14
N CYS A 105 -42.37 -39.41 20.35
CA CYS A 105 -43.16 -40.60 20.67
C CYS A 105 -44.50 -40.63 19.90
N ARG A 106 -45.20 -39.50 19.76
CA ARG A 106 -46.43 -39.41 18.93
C ARG A 106 -46.12 -39.72 17.45
N LYS A 107 -45.06 -39.13 16.88
CA LYS A 107 -44.63 -39.45 15.52
C LYS A 107 -44.21 -40.92 15.38
N TYR A 108 -43.46 -41.47 16.32
CA TYR A 108 -43.05 -42.88 16.31
C TYR A 108 -44.25 -43.83 16.40
N LEU A 109 -45.23 -43.59 17.28
CA LEU A 109 -46.42 -44.44 17.39
C LEU A 109 -47.25 -44.46 16.10
N SER A 110 -47.36 -43.32 15.41
CA SER A 110 -47.98 -43.25 14.07
C SER A 110 -47.15 -44.01 13.02
N LEU A 111 -45.85 -43.72 12.94
CA LEU A 111 -44.96 -44.28 11.91
C LEU A 111 -44.66 -45.78 12.10
N ARG A 112 -44.55 -46.29 13.34
CA ARG A 112 -44.17 -47.70 13.63
C ARG A 112 -45.06 -48.72 12.93
N ASN A 113 -46.34 -48.40 12.77
CA ASN A 113 -47.30 -49.28 12.13
C ASN A 113 -47.39 -49.06 10.60
N TRP A 114 -46.98 -47.89 10.10
CA TRP A 114 -47.06 -47.48 8.69
C TRP A 114 -46.19 -48.36 7.77
N PRO A 115 -46.73 -48.93 6.67
CA PRO A 115 -45.99 -49.86 5.82
C PRO A 115 -44.68 -49.29 5.25
N TRP A 116 -44.68 -48.02 4.80
CA TRP A 116 -43.49 -47.36 4.26
C TRP A 116 -42.37 -47.21 5.29
N TRP A 117 -42.68 -47.02 6.58
CA TRP A 117 -41.67 -46.97 7.64
C TRP A 117 -41.11 -48.37 7.98
N LYS A 118 -41.94 -49.42 7.90
CA LYS A 118 -41.51 -50.82 8.01
C LYS A 118 -40.64 -51.25 6.84
N LEU A 119 -40.92 -50.75 5.63
CA LEU A 119 -40.06 -50.95 4.46
C LEU A 119 -38.75 -50.17 4.62
N TYR A 120 -38.81 -48.88 4.94
CA TYR A 120 -37.63 -48.03 5.15
C TYR A 120 -36.69 -48.60 6.23
N THR A 121 -37.21 -49.11 7.36
CA THR A 121 -36.36 -49.70 8.41
C THR A 121 -35.71 -51.04 8.00
N LYS A 122 -36.27 -51.76 7.01
CA LYS A 122 -35.61 -52.94 6.40
C LYS A 122 -34.65 -52.60 5.27
N VAL A 123 -34.96 -51.58 4.46
CA VAL A 123 -34.17 -51.19 3.28
C VAL A 123 -33.00 -50.27 3.63
N LYS A 124 -33.09 -49.45 4.69
CA LYS A 124 -32.02 -48.57 5.14
C LYS A 124 -30.66 -49.27 5.37
N PRO A 125 -30.56 -50.43 6.05
CA PRO A 125 -29.28 -51.13 6.19
C PRO A 125 -28.77 -51.75 4.86
N LEU A 126 -29.66 -52.03 3.89
CA LEU A 126 -29.26 -52.49 2.56
C LEU A 126 -28.72 -51.32 1.72
N LEU A 127 -29.26 -50.11 1.88
CA LEU A 127 -28.76 -48.89 1.24
C LEU A 127 -27.35 -48.49 1.71
N SER A 128 -26.93 -48.85 2.94
CA SER A 128 -25.53 -48.68 3.34
C SER A 128 -24.59 -49.69 2.65
N VAL A 129 -25.03 -50.93 2.43
CA VAL A 129 -24.21 -51.93 1.71
C VAL A 129 -24.10 -51.55 0.22
N ALA A 130 -25.21 -51.19 -0.42
CA ALA A 130 -25.19 -50.72 -1.81
C ALA A 130 -24.33 -49.45 -1.99
N ARG A 131 -24.35 -48.53 -1.01
CA ARG A 131 -23.41 -47.40 -0.99
C ARG A 131 -21.96 -47.83 -0.81
N GLN A 132 -21.66 -48.81 0.04
CA GLN A 132 -20.30 -49.32 0.20
C GLN A 132 -19.79 -50.02 -1.06
N GLU A 133 -20.67 -50.64 -1.86
CA GLU A 133 -20.31 -51.15 -3.19
C GLU A 133 -20.08 -50.02 -4.21
N GLU A 134 -20.94 -48.98 -4.26
CA GLU A 134 -20.68 -47.79 -5.10
C GLU A 134 -19.42 -47.01 -4.67
N GLU A 135 -19.17 -46.90 -3.36
CA GLU A 135 -18.01 -46.23 -2.78
C GLU A 135 -16.74 -47.03 -3.03
N MET A 136 -16.72 -48.37 -2.86
CA MET A 136 -15.57 -49.19 -3.30
C MET A 136 -15.32 -49.06 -4.79
N LYS A 137 -16.36 -49.08 -5.64
CA LYS A 137 -16.18 -48.99 -7.09
C LYS A 137 -15.66 -47.62 -7.52
N LYS A 138 -16.09 -46.55 -6.84
CA LYS A 138 -15.48 -45.22 -6.98
C LYS A 138 -14.04 -45.20 -6.48
N LEU A 139 -13.73 -45.81 -5.34
CA LEU A 139 -12.34 -45.92 -4.88
C LEU A 139 -11.47 -46.73 -5.86
N GLU A 140 -12.00 -47.72 -6.57
CA GLU A 140 -11.27 -48.43 -7.64
C GLU A 140 -11.02 -47.56 -8.87
N GLU A 141 -12.02 -46.80 -9.32
CA GLU A 141 -11.90 -45.83 -10.43
C GLU A 141 -10.98 -44.65 -10.06
N GLU A 142 -11.11 -44.11 -8.85
CA GLU A 142 -10.26 -43.05 -8.29
C GLU A 142 -8.84 -43.56 -8.04
N PHE A 143 -8.63 -44.78 -7.55
CA PHE A 143 -7.30 -45.40 -7.41
C PHE A 143 -6.63 -45.63 -8.77
N LYS A 144 -7.39 -46.06 -9.79
CA LYS A 144 -6.88 -46.15 -11.17
C LYS A 144 -6.52 -44.77 -11.73
N GLY A 145 -7.38 -43.77 -11.52
CA GLY A 145 -7.11 -42.38 -11.91
C GLY A 145 -5.89 -41.79 -11.20
N LEU A 146 -5.76 -42.02 -9.90
CA LEU A 146 -4.60 -41.64 -9.08
C LEU A 146 -3.33 -42.35 -9.55
N LYS A 147 -3.39 -43.62 -9.97
CA LYS A 147 -2.25 -44.33 -10.54
C LYS A 147 -1.85 -43.77 -11.92
N GLU A 148 -2.82 -43.49 -12.78
CA GLU A 148 -2.57 -42.85 -14.08
C GLU A 148 -2.12 -41.38 -13.96
N SER A 149 -2.47 -40.69 -12.87
CA SER A 149 -1.89 -39.39 -12.52
C SER A 149 -0.50 -39.54 -11.92
N LEU A 150 -0.25 -40.50 -11.01
CA LEU A 150 1.07 -40.76 -10.45
C LEU A 150 2.10 -41.06 -11.56
N GLU A 151 1.74 -41.88 -12.55
CA GLU A 151 2.62 -42.20 -13.69
C GLU A 151 2.82 -41.00 -14.66
N LYS A 152 2.02 -39.94 -14.53
CA LYS A 152 2.23 -38.65 -15.23
C LYS A 152 3.06 -37.70 -14.37
N GLU A 153 2.77 -37.61 -13.07
CA GLU A 153 3.53 -36.82 -12.10
C GLU A 153 4.97 -37.35 -11.95
N GLU A 154 5.21 -38.66 -12.07
CA GLU A 154 6.58 -39.21 -12.13
C GLU A 154 7.34 -38.77 -13.38
N LYS A 155 6.64 -38.64 -14.53
CA LYS A 155 7.24 -38.14 -15.79
C LYS A 155 7.46 -36.64 -15.75
N LEU A 156 6.46 -35.87 -15.30
CA LEU A 156 6.56 -34.43 -15.06
C LEU A 156 7.62 -34.10 -14.02
N ARG A 157 7.69 -34.85 -12.92
CA ARG A 157 8.75 -34.72 -11.92
C ARG A 157 10.11 -34.97 -12.54
N LYS A 158 10.27 -36.00 -13.37
CA LYS A 158 11.55 -36.27 -14.05
C LYS A 158 11.92 -35.16 -15.05
N GLU A 159 10.97 -34.68 -15.83
CA GLU A 159 11.16 -33.51 -16.70
C GLU A 159 11.51 -32.25 -15.89
N VAL A 160 10.92 -32.06 -14.70
CA VAL A 160 11.24 -30.96 -13.77
C VAL A 160 12.60 -31.16 -13.10
N GLU A 161 13.02 -32.37 -12.78
CA GLU A 161 14.35 -32.70 -12.25
C GLU A 161 15.43 -32.46 -13.31
N ASP A 162 15.22 -32.90 -14.56
CA ASP A 162 16.10 -32.61 -15.70
C ASP A 162 16.17 -31.10 -16.00
N ASN A 163 15.03 -30.40 -15.99
CA ASN A 163 15.00 -28.93 -16.16
C ASN A 163 15.63 -28.20 -14.97
N ASN A 164 15.49 -28.70 -13.73
CA ASN A 164 16.13 -28.12 -12.56
C ASN A 164 17.65 -28.35 -12.60
N ALA A 165 18.12 -29.51 -13.03
CA ALA A 165 19.55 -29.76 -13.25
C ALA A 165 20.13 -28.83 -14.34
N LYS A 166 19.37 -28.54 -15.40
CA LYS A 166 19.72 -27.54 -16.42
C LYS A 166 19.73 -26.12 -15.85
N LEU A 167 18.70 -25.72 -15.11
CA LEU A 167 18.61 -24.40 -14.45
C LEU A 167 19.65 -24.21 -13.35
N ILE A 168 20.10 -25.26 -12.68
CA ILE A 168 21.20 -25.21 -11.69
C ILE A 168 22.53 -24.97 -12.39
N ARG A 169 22.79 -25.57 -13.57
CA ARG A 169 23.95 -25.21 -14.40
C ARG A 169 23.87 -23.77 -14.86
N GLU A 170 22.76 -23.37 -15.50
CA GLU A 170 22.56 -22.00 -15.97
C GLU A 170 22.67 -20.96 -14.83
N LYS A 171 22.16 -21.26 -13.64
CA LYS A 171 22.32 -20.46 -12.42
C LYS A 171 23.77 -20.39 -11.94
N ASN A 172 24.52 -21.49 -12.00
CA ASN A 172 25.92 -21.51 -11.59
C ASN A 172 26.82 -20.78 -12.61
N ASP A 173 26.58 -20.97 -13.91
CA ASP A 173 27.23 -20.23 -14.99
C ASP A 173 26.93 -18.73 -14.88
N LEU A 174 25.67 -18.34 -14.62
CA LEU A 174 25.25 -16.97 -14.34
C LEU A 174 25.84 -16.43 -13.02
N LEU A 175 26.07 -17.26 -12.00
CA LEU A 175 26.74 -16.84 -10.77
C LEU A 175 28.23 -16.55 -11.03
N THR A 176 28.92 -17.39 -11.80
CA THR A 176 30.31 -17.14 -12.21
C THR A 176 30.41 -15.90 -13.11
N GLN A 177 29.45 -15.68 -14.02
CA GLN A 177 29.35 -14.44 -14.79
C GLN A 177 29.07 -13.23 -13.89
N LEU A 178 28.18 -13.34 -12.90
CA LEU A 178 27.86 -12.26 -11.97
C LEU A 178 29.01 -11.96 -10.99
N GLU A 179 29.81 -12.95 -10.60
CA GLU A 179 31.06 -12.71 -9.85
C GLU A 179 32.11 -12.00 -10.72
N PHE A 180 32.24 -12.39 -11.99
CA PHE A 180 33.12 -11.71 -12.94
C PHE A 180 32.66 -10.27 -13.23
N GLU A 181 31.37 -10.05 -13.47
CA GLU A 181 30.76 -8.72 -13.62
C GLU A 181 30.86 -7.91 -12.33
N ARG A 182 30.79 -8.52 -11.14
CA ARG A 182 30.98 -7.82 -9.86
C ARG A 182 32.42 -7.37 -9.65
N VAL A 183 33.41 -8.17 -10.05
CA VAL A 183 34.82 -7.74 -10.08
C VAL A 183 35.01 -6.61 -11.11
N GLY A 184 34.51 -6.78 -12.33
CA GLY A 184 34.55 -5.74 -13.37
C GLY A 184 33.80 -4.46 -12.97
N SER A 185 32.72 -4.57 -12.20
CA SER A 185 32.00 -3.43 -11.62
C SER A 185 32.79 -2.77 -10.50
N SER A 186 33.57 -3.51 -9.71
CA SER A 186 34.48 -2.94 -8.71
C SER A 186 35.62 -2.18 -9.40
N GLU A 187 36.18 -2.71 -10.49
CA GLU A 187 37.15 -1.98 -11.33
C GLU A 187 36.53 -0.76 -12.01
N ALA A 188 35.26 -0.84 -12.42
CA ALA A 188 34.51 0.28 -12.96
C ALA A 188 34.18 1.35 -11.90
N GLU A 189 33.90 0.98 -10.65
CA GLU A 189 33.72 1.91 -9.52
C GLU A 189 35.03 2.58 -9.11
N GLU A 190 36.16 1.86 -9.09
CA GLU A 190 37.49 2.46 -8.94
C GLU A 190 37.80 3.43 -10.09
N ARG A 191 37.50 3.04 -11.33
CA ARG A 191 37.70 3.90 -12.50
C ARG A 191 36.77 5.12 -12.46
N PHE A 192 35.53 4.95 -12.02
CA PHE A 192 34.55 6.03 -11.88
C PHE A 192 34.97 7.01 -10.78
N THR A 193 35.44 6.54 -9.63
CA THR A 193 35.95 7.42 -8.56
C THR A 193 37.20 8.18 -9.00
N ARG A 194 38.13 7.56 -9.74
CA ARG A 194 39.27 8.26 -10.37
C ARG A 194 38.83 9.30 -11.40
N LEU A 195 37.87 8.96 -12.27
CA LEU A 195 37.29 9.91 -13.23
C LEU A 195 36.50 11.04 -12.56
N VAL A 196 35.92 10.81 -11.38
CA VAL A 196 35.28 11.85 -10.56
C VAL A 196 36.32 12.80 -9.94
N THR A 197 37.48 12.30 -9.51
CA THR A 197 38.59 13.17 -9.07
C THR A 197 39.21 13.95 -10.24
N GLU A 198 39.48 13.31 -11.38
CA GLU A 198 39.95 14.01 -12.59
C GLU A 198 38.93 15.03 -13.09
N LYS A 199 37.63 14.72 -13.02
CA LYS A 199 36.55 15.67 -13.32
C LYS A 199 36.55 16.85 -12.35
N ALA A 200 36.75 16.65 -11.05
CA ALA A 200 36.81 17.74 -10.08
C ALA A 200 38.01 18.67 -10.34
N ASP A 201 39.18 18.10 -10.65
CA ASP A 201 40.38 18.86 -11.03
C ASP A 201 40.19 19.61 -12.36
N LEU A 202 39.46 19.02 -13.32
CA LEU A 202 39.11 19.67 -14.59
C LEU A 202 38.02 20.74 -14.42
N GLU A 203 37.02 20.55 -13.55
CA GLU A 203 36.03 21.59 -13.22
C GLU A 203 36.68 22.77 -12.49
N GLN A 204 37.67 22.53 -11.63
CA GLN A 204 38.49 23.60 -11.04
C GLN A 204 39.35 24.31 -12.10
N GLN A 205 39.97 23.58 -13.04
CA GLN A 205 40.72 24.20 -14.15
C GLN A 205 39.82 24.99 -15.11
N VAL A 206 38.61 24.51 -15.41
CA VAL A 206 37.61 25.24 -16.20
C VAL A 206 37.22 26.52 -15.46
N LYS A 207 36.96 26.45 -14.14
CA LYS A 207 36.66 27.63 -13.34
C LYS A 207 37.82 28.63 -13.31
N ASP A 208 39.06 28.18 -13.13
CA ASP A 208 40.25 29.04 -13.19
C ASP A 208 40.43 29.69 -14.57
N LEU A 209 39.97 29.03 -15.64
CA LEU A 209 39.91 29.58 -17.00
C LEU A 209 38.71 30.52 -17.21
N GLU A 210 37.57 30.29 -16.57
CA GLU A 210 36.41 31.19 -16.58
C GLU A 210 36.70 32.49 -15.82
N ASP A 211 37.32 32.41 -14.63
CA ASP A 211 37.76 33.59 -13.87
C ASP A 211 38.81 34.40 -14.65
N ARG A 212 39.69 33.74 -15.41
CA ARG A 212 40.65 34.40 -16.33
C ARG A 212 39.97 34.94 -17.59
N PHE A 213 38.99 34.25 -18.15
CA PHE A 213 38.22 34.72 -19.30
C PHE A 213 37.41 35.96 -18.94
N SER A 214 36.83 36.01 -17.74
CA SER A 214 36.15 37.19 -17.19
C SER A 214 37.10 38.39 -17.08
N GLN A 215 38.34 38.20 -16.62
CA GLN A 215 39.37 39.25 -16.58
C GLN A 215 39.80 39.73 -17.99
N GLU A 216 39.93 38.81 -18.96
CA GLU A 216 40.16 39.17 -20.36
C GLU A 216 38.93 39.84 -21.00
N GLU A 217 37.70 39.49 -20.61
CA GLU A 217 36.49 40.15 -21.09
C GLU A 217 36.36 41.56 -20.51
N GLU A 218 36.64 41.79 -19.22
CA GLU A 218 36.74 43.14 -18.66
C GLU A 218 37.82 43.97 -19.37
N SER A 219 39.00 43.39 -19.63
CA SER A 219 40.09 44.00 -20.41
C SER A 219 39.63 44.35 -21.84
N ALA A 220 38.95 43.44 -22.52
CA ALA A 220 38.40 43.62 -23.85
C ALA A 220 37.28 44.67 -23.87
N GLN A 221 36.43 44.75 -22.84
CA GLN A 221 35.42 45.80 -22.69
C GLN A 221 36.07 47.17 -22.44
N GLN A 222 37.14 47.25 -21.62
CA GLN A 222 37.92 48.48 -21.45
C GLN A 222 38.60 48.93 -22.77
N LEU A 223 39.14 47.98 -23.55
CA LEU A 223 39.69 48.24 -24.88
C LEU A 223 38.61 48.67 -25.88
N ASN A 224 37.44 48.04 -25.87
CA ASN A 224 36.29 48.40 -26.72
C ASN A 224 35.75 49.79 -26.35
N ASN A 225 35.75 50.16 -25.07
CA ASN A 225 35.38 51.51 -24.63
C ASN A 225 36.43 52.57 -25.02
N LYS A 226 37.73 52.22 -25.13
CA LYS A 226 38.74 53.07 -25.79
C LYS A 226 38.50 53.14 -27.30
N ARG A 227 38.19 52.00 -27.94
CA ARG A 227 37.89 51.92 -29.39
C ARG A 227 36.71 52.83 -29.76
N LYS A 228 35.61 52.81 -29.00
CA LYS A 228 34.45 53.68 -29.20
C LYS A 228 34.77 55.17 -29.10
N LYS A 229 35.71 55.59 -28.25
CA LYS A 229 36.17 56.99 -28.18
C LYS A 229 36.97 57.37 -29.43
N LEU A 230 37.87 56.50 -29.88
CA LEU A 230 38.62 56.70 -31.12
C LEU A 230 37.71 56.64 -32.37
N GLU A 231 36.67 55.81 -32.36
CA GLU A 231 35.63 55.78 -33.39
C GLU A 231 34.82 57.09 -33.41
N GLN A 232 34.51 57.67 -32.25
CA GLN A 232 33.87 58.99 -32.17
C GLN A 232 34.77 60.12 -32.70
N GLU A 233 36.07 60.10 -32.37
CA GLU A 233 37.06 61.05 -32.92
C GLU A 233 37.20 60.89 -34.44
N ILE A 234 37.26 59.64 -34.93
CA ILE A 234 37.26 59.31 -36.36
C ILE A 234 35.98 59.79 -37.05
N ASP A 235 34.80 59.63 -36.43
CA ASP A 235 33.53 60.06 -37.01
C ASP A 235 33.38 61.58 -37.02
N THR A 236 33.95 62.31 -36.05
CA THR A 236 34.08 63.77 -36.16
C THR A 236 34.98 64.18 -37.32
N LEU A 237 36.14 63.53 -37.49
CA LEU A 237 37.06 63.81 -38.60
C LEU A 237 36.47 63.42 -39.98
N LYS A 238 35.68 62.34 -40.07
CA LYS A 238 34.90 62.02 -41.27
C LYS A 238 33.90 63.13 -41.59
N LYS A 239 33.23 63.67 -40.57
CA LYS A 239 32.24 64.74 -40.75
C LYS A 239 32.88 66.02 -41.28
N ASP A 240 34.05 66.40 -40.76
CA ASP A 240 34.84 67.52 -41.30
C ASP A 240 35.24 67.28 -42.77
N VAL A 241 35.64 66.04 -43.11
CA VAL A 241 35.95 65.64 -44.50
C VAL A 241 34.72 65.66 -45.40
N ASP A 242 33.56 65.23 -44.92
CA ASP A 242 32.31 65.21 -45.69
C ASP A 242 31.71 66.62 -45.85
N ASP A 243 31.87 67.53 -44.88
CA ASP A 243 31.55 68.95 -45.04
C ASP A 243 32.50 69.63 -46.06
N MET A 244 33.79 69.27 -46.10
CA MET A 244 34.69 69.70 -47.18
C MET A 244 34.28 69.15 -48.55
N ARG A 245 33.86 67.87 -48.61
CA ARG A 245 33.32 67.26 -49.85
C ARG A 245 32.01 67.89 -50.31
N LEU A 246 31.12 68.27 -49.40
CA LEU A 246 29.86 68.94 -49.73
C LEU A 246 30.10 70.31 -50.37
N ASN A 247 31.10 71.05 -49.89
CA ASN A 247 31.53 72.30 -50.49
C ASN A 247 32.16 72.10 -51.87
N LEU A 248 32.97 71.05 -52.07
CA LEU A 248 33.51 70.68 -53.38
C LEU A 248 32.38 70.27 -54.36
N GLN A 249 31.43 69.45 -53.92
CA GLN A 249 30.30 68.98 -54.72
C GLN A 249 29.35 70.11 -55.14
N LYS A 250 29.15 71.13 -54.30
CA LYS A 250 28.44 72.37 -54.70
C LYS A 250 29.13 73.04 -55.89
N SER A 251 30.45 73.23 -55.80
CA SER A 251 31.26 73.83 -56.87
C SER A 251 31.21 73.02 -58.17
N GLU A 252 31.29 71.69 -58.09
CA GLU A 252 31.12 70.82 -59.27
C GLU A 252 29.71 70.86 -59.87
N ASN A 253 28.66 70.94 -59.06
CA ASN A 253 27.28 71.00 -59.55
C ASN A 253 26.97 72.35 -60.22
N GLU A 254 27.56 73.45 -59.73
CA GLU A 254 27.53 74.75 -60.42
C GLU A 254 28.29 74.75 -61.76
N CYS A 255 29.24 73.85 -61.95
CA CYS A 255 29.89 73.61 -63.24
C CYS A 255 28.98 72.81 -64.18
N LYS A 256 28.55 71.62 -63.74
CA LYS A 256 27.72 70.68 -64.53
C LYS A 256 26.37 71.30 -64.96
N SER A 257 25.78 72.16 -64.13
CA SER A 257 24.58 72.93 -64.45
C SER A 257 24.76 73.81 -65.70
N ARG A 258 25.91 74.47 -65.83
CA ARG A 258 26.26 75.31 -66.99
C ARG A 258 26.47 74.47 -68.26
N ASP A 259 27.12 73.30 -68.14
CA ASP A 259 27.31 72.39 -69.27
C ASP A 259 25.97 71.83 -69.79
N THR A 260 25.04 71.43 -68.90
CA THR A 260 23.70 71.00 -69.33
C THR A 260 22.92 72.12 -70.01
N GLN A 261 23.07 73.37 -69.56
CA GLN A 261 22.42 74.52 -70.17
C GLN A 261 22.94 74.80 -71.60
N ILE A 262 24.21 74.50 -71.89
CA ILE A 262 24.78 74.58 -73.23
C ILE A 262 24.21 73.50 -74.15
N HIS A 263 24.04 72.26 -73.67
CA HIS A 263 23.49 71.17 -74.49
C HIS A 263 22.01 71.37 -74.86
N THR A 264 21.15 71.77 -73.92
CA THR A 264 19.72 72.00 -74.22
C THR A 264 19.53 73.10 -75.28
N LEU A 265 20.37 74.14 -75.26
CA LEU A 265 20.34 75.22 -76.25
C LEU A 265 20.79 74.76 -77.66
N GLN A 266 21.49 73.64 -77.81
CA GLN A 266 21.84 73.08 -79.11
C GLN A 266 20.64 72.36 -79.76
N ASP A 267 19.85 71.62 -78.98
CA ASP A 267 18.64 70.96 -79.47
C ASP A 267 17.51 71.97 -79.77
N GLU A 268 17.39 73.05 -78.98
CA GLU A 268 16.41 74.10 -79.26
C GLU A 268 16.66 74.82 -80.60
N ILE A 269 17.92 75.02 -81.02
CA ILE A 269 18.25 75.67 -82.30
C ILE A 269 17.65 74.89 -83.48
N ALA A 270 17.78 73.56 -83.48
CA ALA A 270 17.22 72.70 -84.53
C ALA A 270 15.68 72.77 -84.64
N HIS A 271 14.98 73.05 -83.53
CA HIS A 271 13.53 73.25 -83.52
C HIS A 271 13.13 74.70 -83.85
N GLN A 272 13.95 75.70 -83.52
CA GLN A 272 13.63 77.10 -83.74
C GLN A 272 13.64 77.48 -85.23
N ASP A 273 14.50 76.89 -86.06
CA ASP A 273 14.53 77.13 -87.52
C ASP A 273 13.18 76.87 -88.21
N GLU A 274 12.41 75.86 -87.79
CA GLU A 274 11.09 75.58 -88.38
C GLU A 274 10.00 76.57 -87.88
N ASN A 275 10.14 77.10 -86.67
CA ASN A 275 9.22 78.09 -86.08
C ASN A 275 9.48 79.53 -86.56
N ILE A 276 10.73 79.86 -86.90
CA ILE A 276 11.19 81.17 -87.40
C ILE A 276 10.41 81.64 -88.64
N ALA A 277 9.92 80.72 -89.47
CA ALA A 277 9.14 81.04 -90.68
C ALA A 277 7.73 81.61 -90.40
N LYS A 278 7.12 81.31 -89.24
CA LYS A 278 5.69 81.60 -88.97
C LYS A 278 5.47 82.63 -87.86
N LEU A 279 6.08 82.44 -86.68
CA LEU A 279 5.80 83.30 -85.51
C LEU A 279 6.29 84.75 -85.66
N THR A 280 7.25 84.98 -86.55
CA THR A 280 7.85 86.28 -86.91
C THR A 280 6.84 87.32 -87.43
N ARG A 281 5.59 86.93 -87.73
CA ARG A 281 4.51 87.86 -88.15
C ARG A 281 3.43 88.11 -87.08
N GLU A 282 3.29 87.24 -86.09
CA GLU A 282 2.07 87.18 -85.27
C GLU A 282 2.29 87.68 -83.83
N ARG A 283 3.49 87.51 -83.26
CA ARG A 283 3.81 87.94 -81.88
C ARG A 283 3.61 89.45 -81.65
N LYS A 284 3.90 90.28 -82.66
CA LYS A 284 3.84 91.75 -82.61
C LYS A 284 2.43 92.34 -82.39
N ARG A 285 1.38 91.50 -82.35
CA ARG A 285 -0.01 91.93 -82.09
C ARG A 285 -0.48 91.66 -80.65
N LEU A 286 0.21 90.82 -79.89
CA LEU A 286 -0.19 90.43 -78.52
C LEU A 286 0.62 91.15 -77.42
N GLU A 287 1.72 91.82 -77.77
CA GLU A 287 2.62 92.50 -76.82
C GLU A 287 2.00 93.67 -76.04
N GLU A 288 0.81 94.17 -76.42
CA GLU A 288 0.10 95.25 -75.71
C GLU A 288 -0.92 94.77 -74.65
N GLN A 289 -1.34 93.49 -74.66
CA GLN A 289 -2.59 93.10 -73.99
C GLN A 289 -2.42 92.59 -72.54
N ASN A 290 -1.26 92.06 -72.14
CA ASN A 290 -1.09 91.40 -70.83
C ASN A 290 -0.64 92.33 -69.68
N THR A 291 -0.53 93.64 -69.92
CA THR A 291 -0.24 94.65 -68.88
C THR A 291 -1.41 94.89 -67.90
N LYS A 292 -2.52 94.16 -68.06
CA LYS A 292 -3.81 94.41 -67.40
C LYS A 292 -4.28 93.33 -66.43
N THR A 293 -3.59 92.20 -66.35
CA THR A 293 -4.04 91.02 -65.58
C THR A 293 -3.55 91.07 -64.12
N THR A 294 -2.50 91.86 -63.84
CA THR A 294 -1.80 91.92 -62.55
C THR A 294 -2.62 92.55 -61.42
N GLU A 295 -3.70 93.27 -61.72
CA GLU A 295 -4.49 94.03 -60.74
C GLU A 295 -5.45 93.16 -59.89
N GLN A 296 -5.67 91.89 -60.23
CA GLN A 296 -6.81 91.12 -59.71
C GLN A 296 -6.56 90.25 -58.46
N LEU A 297 -5.30 90.01 -58.05
CA LEU A 297 -5.01 89.09 -56.94
C LEU A 297 -5.21 89.71 -55.54
N GLN A 298 -5.24 91.05 -55.45
CA GLN A 298 -5.35 91.80 -54.18
C GLN A 298 -6.74 91.68 -53.50
N ALA A 299 -7.70 90.97 -54.10
CA ALA A 299 -9.11 90.95 -53.71
C ALA A 299 -9.54 89.78 -52.79
N GLU A 300 -8.68 88.80 -52.52
CA GLU A 300 -9.06 87.60 -51.74
C GLU A 300 -8.85 87.73 -50.21
N GLU A 301 -8.07 88.72 -49.74
CA GLU A 301 -7.73 88.86 -48.32
C GLU A 301 -8.95 89.26 -47.43
N ASP A 302 -9.96 89.94 -48.00
CA ASP A 302 -11.10 90.47 -47.24
C ASP A 302 -12.07 89.42 -46.67
N LYS A 303 -12.08 88.19 -47.20
CA LYS A 303 -13.09 87.16 -46.84
C LYS A 303 -13.02 86.72 -45.38
N VAL A 304 -11.86 86.83 -44.74
CA VAL A 304 -11.63 86.39 -43.34
C VAL A 304 -12.51 87.15 -42.34
N ASN A 305 -12.84 88.41 -42.61
CA ASN A 305 -13.55 89.28 -41.67
C ASN A 305 -15.06 88.98 -41.50
N HIS A 306 -15.66 88.13 -42.34
CA HIS A 306 -17.08 87.81 -42.26
C HIS A 306 -17.41 86.80 -41.14
N LEU A 307 -16.56 85.77 -40.96
CA LEU A 307 -16.84 84.63 -40.09
C LEU A 307 -16.98 85.00 -38.60
N ASN A 308 -16.16 85.93 -38.11
CA ASN A 308 -16.15 86.33 -36.69
C ASN A 308 -17.46 86.97 -36.20
N LYS A 309 -18.32 87.47 -37.10
CA LYS A 309 -19.59 88.13 -36.73
C LYS A 309 -20.78 87.18 -36.60
N LEU A 310 -20.67 85.93 -37.08
CA LEU A 310 -21.75 84.94 -36.97
C LEU A 310 -21.76 84.26 -35.59
N LYS A 311 -20.57 84.09 -34.99
CA LYS A 311 -20.36 83.41 -33.69
C LYS A 311 -21.18 84.02 -32.55
N ALA A 312 -21.05 85.34 -32.36
CA ALA A 312 -21.61 86.07 -31.22
C ALA A 312 -23.15 86.15 -31.16
N LYS A 313 -23.87 85.63 -32.16
CA LYS A 313 -25.34 85.55 -32.17
C LYS A 313 -25.89 84.14 -31.92
N LEU A 314 -25.05 83.11 -31.91
CA LEU A 314 -25.44 81.75 -31.51
C LEU A 314 -25.27 81.54 -30.01
N GLU A 315 -24.30 82.24 -29.40
CA GLU A 315 -23.98 82.17 -27.98
C GLU A 315 -25.18 82.62 -27.10
N GLN A 316 -25.88 83.71 -27.43
CA GLN A 316 -27.00 84.20 -26.60
C GLN A 316 -28.27 83.31 -26.64
N THR A 317 -28.49 82.54 -27.70
CA THR A 317 -29.61 81.56 -27.77
C THR A 317 -29.28 80.22 -27.12
N LEU A 318 -28.05 80.04 -26.65
CA LEU A 318 -27.61 78.85 -25.92
C LEU A 318 -28.11 78.93 -24.47
N ASP A 319 -27.77 80.01 -23.76
CA ASP A 319 -28.02 80.22 -22.33
C ASP A 319 -29.49 80.02 -21.92
N GLU A 320 -30.46 80.51 -22.71
CA GLU A 320 -31.89 80.38 -22.43
C GLU A 320 -32.43 78.95 -22.64
N LEU A 321 -31.78 78.16 -23.50
CA LEU A 321 -32.02 76.71 -23.58
C LEU A 321 -31.31 75.97 -22.43
N GLU A 322 -30.10 76.39 -22.06
CA GLU A 322 -29.31 75.76 -21.00
C GLU A 322 -30.02 75.77 -19.65
N ASP A 323 -30.70 76.85 -19.25
CA ASP A 323 -31.35 76.94 -17.92
C ASP A 323 -32.67 76.14 -17.80
N SER A 324 -33.37 75.93 -18.93
CA SER A 324 -34.49 74.96 -18.99
C SER A 324 -33.96 73.53 -18.97
N LEU A 325 -32.89 73.29 -19.74
CA LEU A 325 -32.15 72.04 -19.76
C LEU A 325 -31.51 71.74 -18.39
N GLU A 326 -31.18 72.72 -17.55
CA GLU A 326 -30.55 72.52 -16.22
C GLU A 326 -31.47 71.81 -15.21
N ARG A 327 -32.78 72.03 -15.34
CA ARG A 327 -33.80 71.41 -14.47
C ARG A 327 -34.15 70.00 -14.96
N GLU A 328 -34.28 69.84 -16.28
CA GLU A 328 -34.39 68.53 -16.93
C GLU A 328 -33.13 67.68 -16.67
N LYS A 329 -31.93 68.29 -16.82
CA LYS A 329 -30.61 67.73 -16.49
C LYS A 329 -30.56 67.25 -15.06
N LYS A 330 -31.21 67.89 -14.08
CA LYS A 330 -31.10 67.45 -12.67
C LYS A 330 -31.88 66.17 -12.40
N ALA A 331 -33.14 66.11 -12.83
CA ALA A 331 -33.93 64.88 -12.75
C ALA A 331 -33.32 63.76 -13.63
N ARG A 332 -32.87 64.12 -14.84
CA ARG A 332 -32.12 63.23 -15.72
C ARG A 332 -30.76 62.83 -15.15
N ALA A 333 -30.07 63.65 -14.36
CA ALA A 333 -28.73 63.34 -13.83
C ALA A 333 -28.76 62.34 -12.68
N ASP A 334 -29.82 62.28 -11.89
CA ASP A 334 -29.94 61.24 -10.86
C ASP A 334 -30.45 59.92 -11.48
N LEU A 335 -31.30 59.97 -12.51
CA LEU A 335 -31.60 58.80 -13.35
C LEU A 335 -30.37 58.34 -14.15
N ASP A 336 -29.61 59.25 -14.75
CA ASP A 336 -28.32 59.02 -15.41
C ASP A 336 -27.21 58.68 -14.40
N LYS A 337 -27.32 58.91 -13.09
CA LYS A 337 -26.35 58.38 -12.12
C LYS A 337 -26.64 56.92 -11.78
N SER A 338 -27.92 56.58 -11.60
CA SER A 338 -28.36 55.19 -11.50
C SER A 338 -27.99 54.43 -12.77
N LYS A 339 -28.39 54.97 -13.92
CA LYS A 339 -28.12 54.42 -15.25
C LYS A 339 -26.64 54.46 -15.61
N ARG A 340 -25.84 55.49 -15.29
CA ARG A 340 -24.37 55.47 -15.51
C ARG A 340 -23.63 54.62 -14.50
N LYS A 341 -24.15 54.36 -13.29
CA LYS A 341 -23.59 53.27 -12.47
C LYS A 341 -23.84 51.95 -13.19
N LEU A 342 -25.10 51.60 -13.47
CA LEU A 342 -25.42 50.36 -14.18
C LEU A 342 -24.80 50.27 -15.58
N GLU A 343 -24.57 51.36 -16.30
CA GLU A 343 -23.86 51.41 -17.60
C GLU A 343 -22.34 51.50 -17.44
N THR A 344 -21.77 51.94 -16.31
CA THR A 344 -20.33 51.81 -16.04
C THR A 344 -20.02 50.43 -15.49
N ASP A 345 -20.90 49.83 -14.71
CA ASP A 345 -20.82 48.44 -14.26
C ASP A 345 -21.06 47.51 -15.45
N LEU A 346 -22.07 47.77 -16.29
CA LEU A 346 -22.25 47.05 -17.57
C LEU A 346 -21.12 47.35 -18.55
N LYS A 347 -20.56 48.56 -18.63
CA LYS A 347 -19.44 48.87 -19.53
C LYS A 347 -18.08 48.43 -19.00
N THR A 348 -17.92 48.19 -17.71
CA THR A 348 -16.73 47.53 -17.15
C THR A 348 -16.89 46.02 -17.15
N LEU A 349 -18.11 45.46 -17.06
CA LEU A 349 -18.35 44.07 -17.45
C LEU A 349 -18.23 43.87 -18.96
N GLN A 350 -18.66 44.80 -19.81
CA GLN A 350 -18.50 44.72 -21.26
C GLN A 350 -17.06 45.02 -21.68
N SER A 351 -16.35 45.95 -21.03
CA SER A 351 -14.91 46.11 -21.28
C SER A 351 -14.13 44.93 -20.72
N SER A 352 -14.48 44.40 -19.54
CA SER A 352 -13.85 43.18 -19.03
C SER A 352 -14.19 41.96 -19.88
N VAL A 353 -15.39 41.84 -20.44
CA VAL A 353 -15.76 40.78 -21.40
C VAL A 353 -15.13 41.03 -22.77
N GLU A 354 -14.96 42.28 -23.22
CA GLU A 354 -14.22 42.60 -24.45
C GLU A 354 -12.70 42.53 -24.28
N GLU A 355 -12.17 42.69 -23.07
CA GLU A 355 -10.77 42.47 -22.69
C GLU A 355 -10.51 41.01 -22.38
N LEU A 356 -11.49 40.25 -21.90
CA LEU A 356 -11.42 38.79 -21.78
C LEU A 356 -11.66 38.13 -23.14
N ASP A 357 -12.48 38.69 -24.03
CA ASP A 357 -12.65 38.19 -25.39
C ASP A 357 -11.59 38.75 -26.36
N ARG A 358 -10.98 39.92 -26.09
CA ARG A 358 -9.68 40.30 -26.69
C ARG A 358 -8.56 39.48 -26.14
N SER A 359 -8.37 39.35 -24.83
CA SER A 359 -7.34 38.48 -24.25
C SER A 359 -7.53 37.03 -24.70
N LYS A 360 -8.76 36.52 -24.82
CA LYS A 360 -9.03 35.20 -25.42
C LYS A 360 -8.77 35.17 -26.92
N ARG A 361 -9.03 36.22 -27.70
CA ARG A 361 -8.65 36.27 -29.13
C ARG A 361 -7.15 36.47 -29.33
N GLU A 362 -6.47 37.19 -28.46
CA GLU A 362 -5.02 37.39 -28.40
C GLU A 362 -4.33 36.14 -27.88
N LEU A 363 -4.95 35.39 -26.96
CA LEU A 363 -4.51 34.06 -26.52
C LEU A 363 -4.89 32.97 -27.52
N GLN A 364 -5.96 33.11 -28.31
CA GLN A 364 -6.28 32.20 -29.42
C GLN A 364 -5.44 32.52 -30.66
N GLU A 365 -5.06 33.78 -30.90
CA GLU A 365 -4.07 34.17 -31.89
C GLU A 365 -2.66 33.88 -31.41
N ALA A 366 -2.33 34.02 -30.13
CA ALA A 366 -1.04 33.59 -29.59
C ALA A 366 -0.97 32.07 -29.53
N LEU A 367 -2.05 31.35 -29.20
CA LEU A 367 -2.12 29.89 -29.32
C LEU A 367 -1.99 29.52 -30.80
N LYS A 368 -2.73 30.12 -31.73
CA LYS A 368 -2.62 29.83 -33.16
C LYS A 368 -1.27 30.23 -33.76
N ARG A 369 -0.63 31.31 -33.28
CA ARG A 369 0.75 31.68 -33.63
C ARG A 369 1.74 30.72 -32.98
N LYS A 370 1.47 30.19 -31.79
CA LYS A 370 2.29 29.14 -31.15
C LYS A 370 2.07 27.77 -31.81
N ASP A 371 0.89 27.45 -32.31
CA ASP A 371 0.60 26.28 -33.11
C ASP A 371 1.24 26.41 -34.50
N GLN A 372 1.24 27.61 -35.09
CA GLN A 372 1.97 27.90 -36.33
C GLN A 372 3.48 27.95 -36.12
N GLU A 373 3.98 28.44 -34.98
CA GLU A 373 5.38 28.31 -34.57
C GLU A 373 5.72 26.87 -34.22
N ILE A 374 4.81 26.04 -33.70
CA ILE A 374 5.03 24.61 -33.44
C ILE A 374 4.97 23.82 -34.75
N GLN A 375 4.15 24.20 -35.72
CA GLN A 375 4.18 23.66 -37.08
C GLN A 375 5.39 24.17 -37.88
N GLN A 376 5.89 25.38 -37.63
CA GLN A 376 7.07 25.93 -38.28
C GLN A 376 8.37 25.48 -37.62
N MET A 377 8.38 25.25 -36.31
CA MET A 377 9.46 24.59 -35.57
C MET A 377 9.41 23.07 -35.76
N GLY A 378 8.24 22.48 -36.01
CA GLY A 378 8.06 21.10 -36.43
C GLY A 378 8.50 20.89 -37.88
N GLY A 379 8.14 21.81 -38.78
CA GLY A 379 8.66 21.86 -40.16
C GLY A 379 10.16 22.15 -40.19
N ARG A 380 10.68 23.04 -39.33
CA ARG A 380 12.12 23.19 -39.10
C ARG A 380 12.73 21.94 -38.47
N LEU A 381 12.03 21.22 -37.60
CA LEU A 381 12.53 19.95 -37.08
C LEU A 381 12.57 18.90 -38.19
N GLU A 382 11.61 18.86 -39.12
CA GLU A 382 11.65 18.00 -40.30
C GLU A 382 12.74 18.43 -41.30
N ASP A 383 12.95 19.73 -41.50
CA ASP A 383 14.05 20.29 -42.31
C ASP A 383 15.41 20.09 -41.62
N GLU A 384 15.51 20.15 -40.29
CA GLU A 384 16.72 19.91 -39.50
C GLU A 384 16.99 18.41 -39.34
N GLN A 385 15.96 17.56 -39.29
CA GLN A 385 16.06 16.10 -39.37
C GLN A 385 16.44 15.68 -40.80
N GLY A 386 15.92 16.37 -41.82
CA GLY A 386 16.29 16.23 -43.22
C GLY A 386 17.72 16.72 -43.50
N GLN A 387 18.11 17.86 -42.91
CA GLN A 387 19.49 18.33 -42.90
C GLN A 387 20.37 17.36 -42.13
N ALA A 388 20.03 16.90 -40.94
CA ALA A 388 20.77 15.88 -40.19
C ALA A 388 20.84 14.53 -40.92
N THR A 389 19.87 14.20 -41.77
CA THR A 389 19.91 13.02 -42.65
C THR A 389 20.79 13.25 -43.88
N SER A 390 20.81 14.45 -44.46
CA SER A 390 21.68 14.80 -45.60
C SER A 390 23.13 15.04 -45.16
N LEU A 391 23.35 15.72 -44.02
CA LEU A 391 24.60 15.80 -43.27
C LEU A 391 24.99 14.43 -42.74
N GLY A 392 24.07 13.56 -42.34
CA GLY A 392 24.38 12.17 -41.98
C GLY A 392 24.90 11.36 -43.17
N LYS A 393 24.29 11.54 -44.35
CA LYS A 393 24.85 11.02 -45.62
C LYS A 393 26.20 11.67 -45.95
N LYS A 394 26.35 12.97 -45.76
CA LYS A 394 27.58 13.72 -46.05
C LYS A 394 28.69 13.45 -45.04
N ILE A 395 28.35 13.06 -43.82
CA ILE A 395 29.23 12.53 -42.78
C ILE A 395 29.63 11.11 -43.15
N LYS A 396 28.74 10.25 -43.67
CA LYS A 396 29.14 8.96 -44.25
C LYS A 396 30.03 9.12 -45.49
N GLU A 397 29.75 10.08 -46.35
CA GLU A 397 30.55 10.42 -47.54
C GLU A 397 31.93 10.98 -47.13
N LEU A 398 31.98 11.87 -46.14
CA LEU A 398 33.22 12.38 -45.55
C LEU A 398 33.94 11.34 -44.67
N GLN A 399 33.24 10.39 -44.05
CA GLN A 399 33.85 9.26 -43.33
C GLN A 399 34.47 8.28 -44.31
N SER A 400 33.78 7.92 -45.39
CA SER A 400 34.35 7.15 -46.49
C SER A 400 35.53 7.89 -47.13
N ARG A 401 35.46 9.22 -47.26
CA ARG A 401 36.59 10.02 -47.77
C ARG A 401 37.71 10.19 -46.75
N VAL A 402 37.43 10.13 -45.45
CA VAL A 402 38.43 10.08 -44.37
C VAL A 402 39.05 8.68 -44.29
N GLU A 403 38.30 7.60 -44.54
CA GLU A 403 38.84 6.25 -44.65
C GLU A 403 39.72 6.13 -45.91
N GLU A 404 39.30 6.67 -47.06
CA GLU A 404 40.17 6.83 -48.24
C GLU A 404 41.41 7.69 -47.95
N LEU A 405 41.27 8.81 -47.22
CA LEU A 405 42.40 9.69 -46.87
C LEU A 405 43.29 9.12 -45.76
N GLU A 406 42.77 8.26 -44.88
CA GLU A 406 43.54 7.52 -43.87
C GLU A 406 44.25 6.32 -44.53
N GLU A 407 43.67 5.69 -45.54
CA GLU A 407 44.33 4.70 -46.38
C GLU A 407 45.36 5.35 -47.32
N GLU A 408 45.09 6.50 -47.94
CA GLU A 408 46.09 7.30 -48.66
C GLU A 408 47.21 7.77 -47.72
N LEU A 409 46.89 8.25 -46.51
CA LEU A 409 47.89 8.66 -45.50
C LEU A 409 48.68 7.49 -44.93
N GLU A 410 48.10 6.30 -44.79
CA GLU A 410 48.81 5.11 -44.34
C GLU A 410 49.66 4.51 -45.46
N ASN A 411 49.19 4.52 -46.71
CA ASN A 411 50.03 4.24 -47.88
C ASN A 411 51.15 5.27 -48.03
N GLU A 412 50.90 6.56 -47.78
CA GLU A 412 51.93 7.60 -47.76
C GLU A 412 52.88 7.43 -46.58
N ARG A 413 52.41 7.00 -45.40
CA ARG A 413 53.29 6.63 -44.26
C ARG A 413 54.15 5.41 -44.56
N GLN A 414 53.63 4.40 -45.25
CA GLN A 414 54.40 3.21 -45.63
C GLN A 414 55.38 3.52 -46.77
N SER A 415 54.97 4.34 -47.74
CA SER A 415 55.84 4.91 -48.77
C SER A 415 56.95 5.74 -48.13
N ARG A 416 56.59 6.71 -47.30
CA ARG A 416 57.50 7.54 -46.52
C ARG A 416 58.41 6.70 -45.63
N THR A 417 57.94 5.67 -44.94
CA THR A 417 58.80 4.79 -44.13
C THR A 417 59.79 4.00 -44.98
N LYS A 418 59.43 3.60 -46.21
CA LYS A 418 60.38 3.07 -47.20
C LYS A 418 61.39 4.14 -47.64
N THR A 419 60.95 5.38 -47.88
CA THR A 419 61.83 6.50 -48.24
C THR A 419 62.72 6.95 -47.07
N GLU A 420 62.25 6.92 -45.82
CA GLU A 420 62.99 7.24 -44.60
C GLU A 420 64.03 6.14 -44.32
N LYS A 421 63.72 4.86 -44.63
CA LYS A 421 64.72 3.78 -44.68
C LYS A 421 65.75 4.02 -45.79
N GLN A 422 65.33 4.19 -47.03
CA GLN A 422 66.24 4.49 -48.15
C GLN A 422 67.10 5.73 -47.89
N ARG A 423 66.58 6.73 -47.17
CA ARG A 423 67.29 7.94 -46.75
C ARG A 423 68.24 7.68 -45.58
N ALA A 424 67.94 6.74 -44.68
CA ALA A 424 68.87 6.29 -43.63
C ALA A 424 69.99 5.40 -44.19
N ASP A 425 69.69 4.58 -45.20
CA ASP A 425 70.66 3.77 -45.94
C ASP A 425 71.55 4.67 -46.81
N LEU A 426 70.98 5.65 -47.53
CA LEU A 426 71.73 6.70 -48.24
C LEU A 426 72.49 7.64 -47.28
N ALA A 427 72.01 7.88 -46.06
CA ALA A 427 72.76 8.62 -45.05
C ALA A 427 73.99 7.83 -44.59
N ARG A 428 73.88 6.51 -44.44
CA ARG A 428 75.04 5.64 -44.20
C ARG A 428 76.00 5.57 -45.39
N GLU A 429 75.50 5.58 -46.62
CA GLU A 429 76.37 5.71 -47.80
C GLU A 429 77.05 7.10 -47.83
N ILE A 430 76.38 8.16 -47.39
CA ILE A 430 76.98 9.50 -47.25
C ILE A 430 78.03 9.51 -46.13
N ASP A 431 77.79 8.86 -44.99
CA ASP A 431 78.77 8.76 -43.90
C ASP A 431 79.97 7.89 -44.31
N GLU A 432 79.78 6.74 -44.94
CA GLU A 432 80.88 5.95 -45.56
C GLU A 432 81.65 6.75 -46.63
N MET A 433 80.97 7.65 -47.36
CA MET A 433 81.61 8.52 -48.36
C MET A 433 82.28 9.75 -47.73
N ASN A 434 81.83 10.21 -46.55
CA ASN A 434 82.49 11.24 -45.75
C ASN A 434 83.75 10.69 -45.07
N ASP A 435 83.72 9.47 -44.52
CA ASP A 435 84.90 8.78 -43.99
C ASP A 435 85.95 8.61 -45.11
N ARG A 436 85.51 8.19 -46.31
CA ARG A 436 86.34 8.16 -47.53
C ARG A 436 86.77 9.55 -48.04
N LEU A 437 86.14 10.64 -47.58
CA LEU A 437 86.51 12.02 -47.92
C LEU A 437 87.52 12.59 -46.92
N GLU A 438 87.41 12.28 -45.62
CA GLU A 438 88.44 12.62 -44.62
C GLU A 438 89.73 11.81 -44.85
N GLU A 439 89.64 10.52 -45.20
CA GLU A 439 90.81 9.74 -45.66
C GLU A 439 91.43 10.31 -46.97
N ALA A 440 90.65 11.02 -47.80
CA ALA A 440 91.13 11.68 -49.02
C ALA A 440 91.60 13.13 -48.82
N GLY A 441 91.27 13.78 -47.69
CA GLY A 441 91.64 15.17 -47.38
C GLY A 441 93.08 15.36 -46.91
N GLY A 442 93.80 14.27 -46.62
CA GLY A 442 95.11 14.25 -45.97
C GLY A 442 96.33 14.69 -46.81
N ALA A 443 96.17 15.52 -47.86
CA ALA A 443 97.31 15.94 -48.70
C ALA A 443 97.18 17.34 -49.33
N THR A 444 98.30 18.07 -49.38
CA THR A 444 98.47 19.40 -50.00
C THR A 444 97.85 20.53 -49.16
N THR A 445 98.52 21.09 -48.15
CA THR A 445 99.92 21.55 -48.11
C THR A 445 100.22 22.66 -49.11
N SER A 446 99.68 23.85 -48.84
CA SER A 446 100.35 25.12 -49.15
C SER A 446 100.12 26.06 -47.97
N GLN A 447 101.11 26.12 -47.08
CA GLN A 447 102.10 27.20 -47.07
C GLN A 447 101.48 28.46 -46.44
N VAL A 448 101.55 28.57 -45.11
CA VAL A 448 102.70 29.21 -44.43
C VAL A 448 102.96 30.59 -45.02
N GLU A 449 102.38 31.62 -44.39
CA GLU A 449 103.17 32.78 -43.94
C GLU A 449 102.42 33.70 -42.97
N MET A 450 103.20 34.35 -42.11
CA MET A 450 102.87 35.46 -41.22
C MET A 450 101.90 35.25 -40.02
N ASN A 451 102.27 35.65 -38.78
CA ASN A 451 103.61 35.86 -38.23
C ASN A 451 103.60 35.90 -36.69
N LYS A 452 104.23 34.92 -36.04
CA LYS A 452 105.25 34.99 -34.94
C LYS A 452 105.30 36.17 -33.94
N LYS A 453 104.19 36.88 -33.67
CA LYS A 453 104.11 37.99 -32.69
C LYS A 453 103.01 37.89 -31.64
N ARG A 454 102.09 36.92 -31.75
CA ARG A 454 101.04 36.64 -30.74
C ARG A 454 101.44 35.58 -29.70
N GLU A 455 102.62 34.99 -29.84
CA GLU A 455 102.98 33.73 -29.20
C GLU A 455 103.50 33.86 -27.76
N SER A 456 104.11 35.01 -27.41
CA SER A 456 104.72 35.24 -26.09
C SER A 456 103.72 35.59 -24.98
N GLU A 457 102.58 36.20 -25.31
CA GLU A 457 101.54 36.55 -24.33
C GLU A 457 100.61 35.37 -24.05
N LEU A 458 100.35 34.54 -25.08
CA LEU A 458 99.53 33.33 -25.00
C LEU A 458 100.09 32.28 -24.02
N GLN A 459 101.41 32.17 -23.86
CA GLN A 459 102.02 31.20 -22.95
C GLN A 459 101.74 31.47 -21.47
N LYS A 460 101.42 32.71 -21.08
CA LYS A 460 101.08 33.03 -19.68
C LYS A 460 99.63 32.68 -19.37
N LEU A 461 98.70 33.10 -20.23
CA LEU A 461 97.27 32.81 -20.08
C LEU A 461 96.92 31.32 -20.22
N ARG A 462 97.73 30.51 -20.91
CA ARG A 462 97.47 29.07 -21.06
C ARG A 462 97.50 28.29 -19.75
N ARG A 463 98.41 28.58 -18.82
CA ARG A 463 98.53 27.83 -17.56
C ARG A 463 97.35 28.07 -16.64
N ASP A 464 96.98 29.34 -16.48
CA ASP A 464 95.83 29.77 -15.69
C ASP A 464 94.50 29.23 -16.30
N LEU A 465 94.47 28.99 -17.62
CA LEU A 465 93.35 28.35 -18.32
C LEU A 465 93.34 26.82 -18.15
N GLU A 466 94.49 26.14 -18.23
CA GLU A 466 94.59 24.68 -18.13
C GLU A 466 94.14 24.15 -16.76
N GLU A 467 94.48 24.85 -15.67
CA GLU A 467 94.07 24.47 -14.30
C GLU A 467 92.55 24.63 -14.10
N ALA A 468 91.95 25.69 -14.66
CA ALA A 468 90.50 25.87 -14.69
C ALA A 468 89.78 24.85 -15.61
N ASN A 469 90.37 24.52 -16.76
CA ASN A 469 89.80 23.57 -17.70
C ASN A 469 89.69 22.16 -17.09
N LEU A 470 90.72 21.71 -16.36
CA LEU A 470 90.71 20.39 -15.72
C LEU A 470 89.54 20.23 -14.73
N GLN A 471 89.19 21.31 -14.02
CA GLN A 471 88.10 21.34 -13.05
C GLN A 471 86.72 21.46 -13.71
N HIS A 472 86.63 22.19 -14.83
CA HIS A 472 85.43 22.21 -15.68
C HIS A 472 85.21 20.88 -16.42
N GLU A 473 86.25 20.19 -16.86
CA GLU A 473 86.13 18.92 -17.60
C GLU A 473 85.71 17.77 -16.67
N ALA A 474 86.23 17.73 -15.44
CA ALA A 474 85.77 16.79 -14.41
C ALA A 474 84.28 16.98 -14.06
N THR A 475 83.83 18.23 -13.90
CA THR A 475 82.42 18.53 -13.61
C THR A 475 81.50 18.29 -14.82
N ALA A 476 81.96 18.60 -16.04
CA ALA A 476 81.25 18.29 -17.28
C ALA A 476 81.13 16.77 -17.51
N ALA A 477 82.16 15.98 -17.21
CA ALA A 477 82.10 14.52 -17.29
C ALA A 477 81.08 13.93 -16.29
N GLN A 478 81.02 14.45 -15.06
CA GLN A 478 80.06 14.00 -14.05
C GLN A 478 78.62 14.40 -14.40
N LEU A 479 78.41 15.57 -15.03
CA LEU A 479 77.12 15.99 -15.58
C LEU A 479 76.72 15.14 -16.79
N ARG A 480 77.61 14.90 -17.75
CA ARG A 480 77.38 14.02 -18.91
C ARG A 480 76.96 12.62 -18.47
N LYS A 481 77.62 12.04 -17.45
CA LYS A 481 77.23 10.74 -16.92
C LYS A 481 75.81 10.75 -16.34
N LYS A 482 75.50 11.69 -15.44
CA LYS A 482 74.13 11.81 -14.88
C LYS A 482 73.06 12.02 -15.96
N HIS A 483 73.39 12.76 -17.02
CA HIS A 483 72.46 13.00 -18.12
C HIS A 483 72.29 11.73 -18.99
N GLN A 484 73.37 10.97 -19.23
CA GLN A 484 73.31 9.67 -19.91
C GLN A 484 72.51 8.64 -19.11
N ASP A 485 72.73 8.56 -17.80
CA ASP A 485 71.99 7.66 -16.90
C ASP A 485 70.48 8.00 -16.95
N ALA A 486 70.12 9.28 -16.82
CA ALA A 486 68.73 9.74 -16.90
C ALA A 486 68.08 9.60 -18.30
N VAL A 487 68.84 9.78 -19.39
CA VAL A 487 68.36 9.52 -20.76
C VAL A 487 68.09 8.03 -20.98
N THR A 488 68.88 7.16 -20.33
CA THR A 488 68.67 5.70 -20.39
C THR A 488 67.44 5.30 -19.59
N GLU A 489 67.25 5.84 -18.38
CA GLU A 489 66.04 5.63 -17.56
C GLU A 489 64.77 6.13 -18.27
N MET A 490 64.79 7.33 -18.85
CA MET A 490 63.69 7.84 -19.67
C MET A 490 63.46 6.99 -20.93
N GLY A 491 64.51 6.41 -21.50
CA GLY A 491 64.41 5.45 -22.60
C GLY A 491 63.67 4.18 -22.19
N GLU A 492 64.00 3.59 -21.04
CA GLU A 492 63.29 2.41 -20.50
C GLU A 492 61.83 2.72 -20.14
N GLN A 493 61.54 3.90 -19.59
CA GLN A 493 60.17 4.35 -19.33
C GLN A 493 59.39 4.54 -20.64
N ILE A 494 59.99 5.14 -21.67
CA ILE A 494 59.39 5.24 -23.02
C ILE A 494 59.11 3.85 -23.58
N ASP A 495 60.04 2.91 -23.46
CA ASP A 495 59.90 1.55 -24.01
C ASP A 495 58.84 0.71 -23.27
N GLN A 496 58.63 0.97 -21.97
CA GLN A 496 57.50 0.44 -21.19
C GLN A 496 56.17 1.06 -21.62
N LEU A 497 56.11 2.39 -21.80
CA LEU A 497 54.94 3.09 -22.32
C LEU A 497 54.60 2.66 -23.76
N GLN A 498 55.60 2.39 -24.60
CA GLN A 498 55.44 1.86 -25.96
C GLN A 498 54.77 0.47 -25.94
N LYS A 499 55.18 -0.40 -25.01
CA LYS A 499 54.59 -1.73 -24.81
C LYS A 499 53.17 -1.66 -24.25
N LEU A 500 52.92 -0.77 -23.26
CA LEU A 500 51.58 -0.50 -22.73
C LEU A 500 50.65 0.05 -23.81
N LYS A 501 51.10 1.03 -24.61
CA LYS A 501 50.36 1.55 -25.76
C LYS A 501 50.03 0.43 -26.75
N ASN A 502 51.00 -0.41 -27.12
CA ASN A 502 50.76 -1.52 -28.07
C ASN A 502 49.83 -2.61 -27.51
N LYS A 503 49.71 -2.75 -26.19
CA LYS A 503 48.69 -3.61 -25.54
C LYS A 503 47.30 -2.95 -25.59
N LEU A 504 47.20 -1.68 -25.19
CA LEU A 504 45.97 -0.90 -25.21
C LEU A 504 45.40 -0.71 -26.63
N GLU A 505 46.26 -0.53 -27.64
CA GLU A 505 45.84 -0.40 -29.05
C GLU A 505 45.25 -1.71 -29.60
N LYS A 506 45.75 -2.87 -29.13
CA LYS A 506 45.16 -4.18 -29.42
C LYS A 506 43.85 -4.39 -28.68
N GLU A 507 43.78 -4.08 -27.39
CA GLU A 507 42.56 -4.19 -26.58
C GLU A 507 41.45 -3.27 -27.15
N LYS A 508 41.82 -2.06 -27.59
CA LYS A 508 40.96 -1.15 -28.36
C LYS A 508 40.51 -1.73 -29.70
N GLN A 509 41.34 -2.50 -30.41
CA GLN A 509 40.92 -3.20 -31.63
C GLN A 509 39.93 -4.33 -31.32
N THR A 510 40.16 -5.15 -30.29
CA THR A 510 39.22 -6.20 -29.85
C THR A 510 37.87 -5.59 -29.47
N VAL A 511 37.88 -4.57 -28.61
CA VAL A 511 36.66 -3.84 -28.21
C VAL A 511 35.98 -3.16 -29.40
N LYS A 512 36.73 -2.68 -30.41
CA LYS A 512 36.12 -2.16 -31.65
C LYS A 512 35.39 -3.26 -32.44
N SER A 513 36.00 -4.45 -32.60
CA SER A 513 35.31 -5.58 -33.25
C SER A 513 34.07 -6.03 -32.47
N GLU A 514 34.15 -6.10 -31.14
CA GLU A 514 33.00 -6.41 -30.29
C GLU A 514 31.89 -5.35 -30.43
N LEU A 515 32.23 -4.07 -30.57
CA LEU A 515 31.27 -2.98 -30.81
C LEU A 515 30.60 -3.09 -32.19
N ASP A 516 31.34 -3.48 -33.22
CA ASP A 516 30.79 -3.64 -34.58
C ASP A 516 30.00 -4.95 -34.73
N ASP A 517 30.37 -6.03 -34.03
CA ASP A 517 29.55 -7.24 -33.87
C ASP A 517 28.26 -6.96 -33.08
N LEU A 518 28.33 -6.21 -31.98
CA LEU A 518 27.14 -5.75 -31.25
C LEU A 518 26.27 -4.83 -32.10
N ARG A 519 26.85 -3.97 -32.94
CA ARG A 519 26.09 -3.14 -33.91
C ARG A 519 25.36 -3.98 -34.95
N THR A 520 26.00 -5.02 -35.51
CA THR A 520 25.32 -5.91 -36.47
C THR A 520 24.24 -6.77 -35.80
N GLN A 521 24.44 -7.18 -34.55
CA GLN A 521 23.38 -7.78 -33.72
C GLN A 521 22.22 -6.80 -33.46
N ILE A 522 22.50 -5.54 -33.13
CA ILE A 522 21.48 -4.49 -32.96
C ILE A 522 20.71 -4.24 -34.26
N GLU A 523 21.36 -4.19 -35.43
CA GLU A 523 20.66 -4.15 -36.72
C GLU A 523 19.79 -5.38 -36.95
N HIS A 524 20.25 -6.58 -36.57
CA HIS A 524 19.48 -7.81 -36.72
C HIS A 524 18.25 -7.81 -35.79
N VAL A 525 18.39 -7.31 -34.56
CA VAL A 525 17.28 -7.12 -33.60
C VAL A 525 16.32 -6.04 -34.09
N GLN A 526 16.79 -4.94 -34.68
CA GLN A 526 15.92 -3.92 -35.28
C GLN A 526 15.13 -4.46 -36.49
N LYS A 527 15.76 -5.27 -37.34
CA LYS A 527 15.07 -5.96 -38.45
C LYS A 527 14.04 -6.98 -37.94
N GLY A 528 14.37 -7.70 -36.87
CA GLY A 528 13.43 -8.58 -36.16
C GLY A 528 12.25 -7.83 -35.53
N LYS A 529 12.51 -6.69 -34.89
CA LYS A 529 11.49 -5.80 -34.34
C LYS A 529 10.55 -5.27 -35.43
N ALA A 530 11.08 -4.79 -36.56
CA ALA A 530 10.26 -4.31 -37.68
C ALA A 530 9.39 -5.43 -38.30
N ALA A 531 9.89 -6.67 -38.34
CA ALA A 531 9.09 -7.83 -38.73
C ALA A 531 7.99 -8.15 -37.70
N SER A 532 8.30 -8.06 -36.41
CA SER A 532 7.35 -8.28 -35.30
C SER A 532 6.27 -7.18 -35.24
N GLU A 533 6.60 -5.92 -35.47
CA GLU A 533 5.63 -4.81 -35.55
C GLU A 533 4.70 -4.97 -36.77
N LYS A 534 5.21 -5.48 -37.89
CA LYS A 534 4.39 -5.83 -39.06
C LYS A 534 3.45 -7.00 -38.76
N LEU A 535 3.92 -8.01 -38.01
CA LEU A 535 3.08 -9.11 -37.55
C LEU A 535 2.02 -8.66 -36.54
N SER A 536 2.37 -7.75 -35.61
CA SER A 536 1.42 -7.13 -34.67
C SER A 536 0.29 -6.44 -35.42
N LYS A 537 0.60 -5.62 -36.44
CA LYS A 537 -0.42 -4.96 -37.28
C LYS A 537 -1.29 -5.95 -38.07
N GLN A 538 -0.74 -7.09 -38.50
CA GLN A 538 -1.55 -8.15 -39.10
C GLN A 538 -2.46 -8.85 -38.08
N LEU A 539 -1.99 -9.06 -36.84
CA LEU A 539 -2.79 -9.61 -35.75
C LEU A 539 -3.87 -8.62 -35.29
N GLU A 540 -3.57 -7.33 -35.16
CA GLU A 540 -4.53 -6.24 -34.90
C GLU A 540 -5.62 -6.19 -35.97
N GLN A 541 -5.27 -6.38 -37.24
CA GLN A 541 -6.27 -6.43 -38.32
C GLN A 541 -7.10 -7.72 -38.29
N GLN A 542 -6.50 -8.88 -37.97
CA GLN A 542 -7.25 -10.11 -37.70
C GLN A 542 -8.18 -9.99 -36.48
N LEU A 543 -7.77 -9.24 -35.45
CA LEU A 543 -8.57 -8.97 -34.26
C LEU A 543 -9.79 -8.11 -34.61
N ASN A 544 -9.62 -7.06 -35.44
CA ASN A 544 -10.73 -6.29 -36.00
C ASN A 544 -11.68 -7.18 -36.85
N ASP A 545 -11.15 -8.04 -37.73
CA ASP A 545 -11.96 -8.98 -38.51
C ASP A 545 -12.71 -10.01 -37.63
N ILE A 546 -12.19 -10.32 -36.44
CA ILE A 546 -12.85 -11.16 -35.43
C ILE A 546 -13.87 -10.34 -34.63
N GLN A 547 -13.62 -9.06 -34.33
CA GLN A 547 -14.59 -8.15 -33.69
C GLN A 547 -15.83 -7.94 -34.57
N ILE A 548 -15.67 -7.73 -35.87
CA ILE A 548 -16.80 -7.63 -36.82
C ILE A 548 -17.64 -8.92 -36.82
N LYS A 549 -16.98 -10.09 -36.81
CA LYS A 549 -17.66 -11.40 -36.69
C LYS A 549 -18.33 -11.59 -35.32
N LEU A 550 -17.74 -11.05 -34.26
CA LEU A 550 -18.32 -11.07 -32.92
C LEU A 550 -19.60 -10.20 -32.86
N GLU A 551 -19.61 -9.03 -33.52
CA GLU A 551 -20.80 -8.19 -33.65
C GLU A 551 -21.92 -8.91 -34.42
N ASP A 552 -21.61 -9.57 -35.54
CA ASP A 552 -22.59 -10.39 -36.29
C ASP A 552 -23.08 -11.59 -35.46
N HIS A 553 -22.22 -12.25 -34.68
CA HIS A 553 -22.64 -13.33 -33.78
C HIS A 553 -23.46 -12.81 -32.58
N VAL A 554 -23.17 -11.63 -32.03
CA VAL A 554 -24.03 -10.97 -31.02
C VAL A 554 -25.40 -10.65 -31.61
N LYS A 555 -25.47 -10.23 -32.88
CA LYS A 555 -26.71 -10.06 -33.65
C LYS A 555 -27.51 -11.36 -33.73
N GLN A 556 -26.87 -12.46 -34.15
CA GLN A 556 -27.47 -13.80 -34.16
C GLN A 556 -27.94 -14.26 -32.77
N ILE A 557 -27.17 -13.98 -31.70
CA ILE A 557 -27.57 -14.29 -30.32
C ILE A 557 -28.80 -13.47 -29.91
N THR A 558 -28.93 -12.22 -30.39
CA THR A 558 -30.11 -11.37 -30.15
C THR A 558 -31.34 -11.95 -30.85
N ASP A 559 -31.22 -12.35 -32.12
CA ASP A 559 -32.30 -12.99 -32.89
C ASP A 559 -32.72 -14.34 -32.28
N LEU A 560 -31.74 -15.18 -31.91
CA LEU A 560 -31.99 -16.45 -31.21
C LEU A 560 -32.63 -16.24 -29.83
N THR A 561 -32.32 -15.14 -29.14
CA THR A 561 -32.97 -14.76 -27.88
C THR A 561 -34.42 -14.34 -28.12
N HIS A 562 -34.72 -13.67 -29.23
CA HIS A 562 -36.09 -13.35 -29.64
C HIS A 562 -36.89 -14.63 -29.94
N VAL A 563 -36.31 -15.58 -30.68
CA VAL A 563 -36.90 -16.91 -30.93
C VAL A 563 -37.10 -17.69 -29.62
N LYS A 564 -36.11 -17.71 -28.72
CA LYS A 564 -36.22 -18.33 -27.39
C LYS A 564 -37.37 -17.72 -26.57
N THR A 565 -37.57 -16.41 -26.63
CA THR A 565 -38.64 -15.72 -25.91
C THR A 565 -40.02 -16.08 -26.47
N LYS A 566 -40.15 -16.25 -27.80
CA LYS A 566 -41.36 -16.77 -28.44
C LYS A 566 -41.64 -18.24 -28.07
N LEU A 567 -40.63 -19.10 -28.14
CA LEU A 567 -40.75 -20.50 -27.72
C LEU A 567 -41.11 -20.63 -26.22
N PHE A 568 -40.69 -19.68 -25.38
CA PHE A 568 -41.07 -19.64 -23.97
C PHE A 568 -42.54 -19.30 -23.74
N SER A 569 -43.14 -18.41 -24.55
CA SER A 569 -44.58 -18.11 -24.46
C SER A 569 -45.46 -19.22 -25.06
N GLU A 570 -44.98 -19.90 -26.10
CA GLU A 570 -45.58 -21.13 -26.63
C GLU A 570 -45.52 -22.28 -25.60
N ASN A 571 -44.39 -22.47 -24.93
CA ASN A 571 -44.26 -23.47 -23.86
C ASN A 571 -45.11 -23.13 -22.62
N SER A 572 -45.27 -21.84 -22.30
CA SER A 572 -46.17 -21.37 -21.22
C SER A 572 -47.65 -21.63 -21.54
N THR A 573 -48.06 -21.53 -22.82
CA THR A 573 -49.42 -21.84 -23.24
C THR A 573 -49.68 -23.34 -23.34
N LEU A 574 -48.68 -24.14 -23.75
CA LEU A 574 -48.73 -25.61 -23.65
C LEU A 574 -48.80 -26.09 -22.19
N THR A 575 -48.05 -25.48 -21.27
CA THR A 575 -48.08 -25.82 -19.84
C THR A 575 -49.49 -25.63 -19.27
N ARG A 576 -50.16 -24.51 -19.61
CA ARG A 576 -51.55 -24.26 -19.22
C ARG A 576 -52.55 -25.28 -19.78
N GLN A 577 -52.30 -25.84 -20.98
CA GLN A 577 -53.12 -26.93 -21.51
C GLN A 577 -52.89 -28.25 -20.74
N VAL A 578 -51.66 -28.52 -20.29
CA VAL A 578 -51.36 -29.67 -19.43
C VAL A 578 -52.09 -29.56 -18.09
N GLU A 579 -52.08 -28.39 -17.44
CA GLU A 579 -52.84 -28.14 -16.20
C GLU A 579 -54.36 -28.40 -16.39
N GLU A 580 -54.90 -28.02 -17.56
CA GLU A 580 -56.31 -28.22 -17.91
C GLU A 580 -56.65 -29.72 -18.12
N PHE A 581 -55.74 -30.50 -18.72
CA PHE A 581 -55.87 -31.95 -18.83
C PHE A 581 -55.64 -32.68 -17.49
N GLU A 582 -54.70 -32.23 -16.65
CA GLU A 582 -54.50 -32.78 -15.29
C GLU A 582 -55.74 -32.57 -14.42
N SER A 583 -56.43 -31.43 -14.57
CA SER A 583 -57.73 -31.20 -13.93
C SER A 583 -58.79 -32.23 -14.36
N GLN A 584 -58.88 -32.55 -15.65
CA GLN A 584 -59.77 -33.61 -16.15
C GLN A 584 -59.38 -35.00 -15.63
N ILE A 585 -58.09 -35.34 -15.61
CA ILE A 585 -57.56 -36.58 -15.02
C ILE A 585 -57.89 -36.65 -13.52
N GLY A 586 -57.85 -35.52 -12.80
CA GLY A 586 -58.24 -35.42 -11.40
C GLY A 586 -59.73 -35.72 -11.16
N LEU A 587 -60.62 -35.31 -12.08
CA LEU A 587 -62.05 -35.65 -12.04
C LEU A 587 -62.27 -37.15 -12.30
N LEU A 588 -61.64 -37.70 -13.34
CA LEU A 588 -61.72 -39.13 -13.67
C LEU A 588 -61.15 -40.02 -12.55
N THR A 589 -60.07 -39.59 -11.91
CA THR A 589 -59.43 -40.31 -10.80
C THR A 589 -60.33 -40.37 -9.56
N LYS A 590 -61.11 -39.31 -9.28
CA LYS A 590 -62.13 -39.31 -8.21
C LYS A 590 -63.28 -40.29 -8.51
N GLY A 591 -63.68 -40.41 -9.77
CA GLY A 591 -64.64 -41.45 -10.19
C GLY A 591 -64.10 -42.86 -9.97
N LYS A 592 -62.82 -43.09 -10.30
CA LYS A 592 -62.14 -44.38 -10.07
C LYS A 592 -62.07 -44.76 -8.59
N THR A 593 -61.76 -43.83 -7.68
CA THR A 593 -61.68 -44.15 -6.24
C THR A 593 -63.04 -44.44 -5.61
N ALA A 594 -64.12 -43.78 -6.04
CA ALA A 594 -65.47 -44.11 -5.58
C ALA A 594 -65.87 -45.56 -5.92
N LEU A 595 -65.60 -46.01 -7.16
CA LEU A 595 -65.83 -47.39 -7.59
C LEU A 595 -64.91 -48.39 -6.87
N GLN A 596 -63.66 -48.01 -6.58
CA GLN A 596 -62.72 -48.84 -5.83
C GLN A 596 -63.17 -49.08 -4.38
N GLN A 597 -63.74 -48.06 -3.71
CA GLN A 597 -64.23 -48.22 -2.34
C GLN A 597 -65.39 -49.21 -2.23
N GLN A 598 -66.33 -49.19 -3.19
CA GLN A 598 -67.42 -50.19 -3.26
C GLN A 598 -66.90 -51.64 -3.41
N LEU A 599 -65.77 -51.82 -4.11
CA LEU A 599 -65.14 -53.14 -4.29
C LEU A 599 -64.46 -53.66 -3.01
N ASP A 600 -63.83 -52.78 -2.23
CA ASP A 600 -63.07 -53.17 -1.04
C ASP A 600 -63.95 -53.28 0.23
N GLU A 601 -65.09 -52.59 0.26
CA GLU A 601 -66.12 -52.76 1.30
C GLU A 601 -66.79 -54.14 1.21
N ALA A 602 -67.03 -54.64 -0.02
CA ALA A 602 -67.54 -55.99 -0.26
C ALA A 602 -66.58 -57.13 0.11
N LYS A 603 -65.26 -56.86 0.21
CA LYS A 603 -64.27 -57.85 0.66
C LYS A 603 -64.21 -57.99 2.18
N ARG A 604 -64.37 -56.87 2.90
CA ARG A 604 -64.23 -56.84 4.37
C ARG A 604 -65.27 -57.68 5.10
N SER A 605 -66.48 -57.83 4.56
CA SER A 605 -67.51 -58.70 5.13
C SER A 605 -67.17 -60.20 5.08
N LEU A 606 -66.11 -60.61 4.34
CA LEU A 606 -65.73 -62.01 4.17
C LEU A 606 -64.56 -62.44 5.09
N GLU A 607 -63.75 -61.50 5.59
CA GLU A 607 -62.52 -61.82 6.33
C GLU A 607 -62.68 -61.82 7.87
N GLU A 608 -63.77 -61.24 8.41
CA GLU A 608 -63.98 -61.16 9.88
C GLU A 608 -64.53 -62.45 10.53
N GLU A 609 -64.84 -63.51 9.76
CA GLU A 609 -65.46 -64.74 10.29
C GLU A 609 -64.45 -65.75 10.91
N LEU A 610 -63.13 -65.52 10.78
CA LEU A 610 -62.08 -66.43 11.28
C LEU A 610 -61.21 -65.86 12.43
N ARG A 611 -61.81 -65.84 13.63
CA ARG A 611 -61.29 -66.44 14.89
C ARG A 611 -59.81 -66.89 14.89
N GLY A 612 -58.94 -66.55 15.86
CA GLY A 612 -59.11 -65.78 17.12
C GLY A 612 -58.59 -66.53 18.37
N LYS A 613 -58.00 -65.77 19.34
CA LYS A 613 -57.54 -66.14 20.72
C LYS A 613 -56.21 -66.93 20.88
N GLY A 614 -55.43 -66.55 21.92
CA GLY A 614 -54.43 -67.42 22.60
C GLY A 614 -52.95 -66.93 22.60
N SER A 615 -52.13 -67.26 23.61
CA SER A 615 -52.04 -66.57 24.93
C SER A 615 -50.95 -67.13 25.88
N VAL A 616 -49.97 -66.30 26.30
CA VAL A 616 -49.26 -66.29 27.63
C VAL A 616 -48.14 -67.33 27.96
N ASN A 617 -47.24 -66.93 28.88
CA ASN A 617 -46.12 -67.64 29.59
C ASN A 617 -44.75 -67.81 28.87
N SER A 618 -43.58 -67.76 29.54
CA SER A 618 -43.21 -67.47 30.96
C SER A 618 -41.72 -67.04 31.16
N SER A 619 -41.37 -66.55 32.37
CA SER A 619 -40.04 -66.07 32.89
C SER A 619 -39.22 -67.23 33.57
N PRO A 620 -38.07 -67.11 34.32
CA PRO A 620 -37.32 -65.95 34.90
C PRO A 620 -35.75 -66.05 35.05
N PHE A 621 -35.16 -65.21 35.95
CA PHE A 621 -33.83 -65.23 36.65
C PHE A 621 -32.61 -64.55 35.97
N LEU A 622 -32.07 -63.42 36.49
CA LEU A 622 -31.04 -63.17 37.56
C LEU A 622 -29.60 -63.57 37.17
N MET A 623 -28.52 -62.78 37.35
CA MET A 623 -28.18 -61.61 38.21
C MET A 623 -27.32 -60.54 37.43
N THR A 624 -26.43 -59.70 38.02
CA THR A 624 -26.50 -58.52 38.95
C THR A 624 -25.03 -58.07 39.26
N VAL A 625 -24.76 -56.83 39.78
CA VAL A 625 -23.43 -56.29 40.25
C VAL A 625 -22.46 -55.89 39.10
N LYS A 626 -21.70 -54.77 39.03
CA LYS A 626 -21.51 -53.42 39.66
C LYS A 626 -20.89 -52.52 38.55
N ALA A 627 -20.96 -51.19 38.43
CA ALA A 627 -21.11 -50.03 39.35
C ALA A 627 -19.81 -49.58 40.07
N ASN A 628 -19.10 -48.59 39.49
CA ASN A 628 -18.29 -47.49 40.09
C ASN A 628 -17.30 -46.91 39.05
N ALA A 629 -16.88 -45.63 39.06
CA ALA A 629 -17.39 -44.45 39.79
C ALA A 629 -16.88 -43.13 39.12
N ASP A 630 -17.52 -42.00 39.43
CA ASP A 630 -17.01 -40.65 39.12
C ASP A 630 -15.72 -40.33 39.89
N VAL A 631 -14.85 -39.48 39.31
CA VAL A 631 -13.65 -38.94 39.98
C VAL A 631 -13.83 -37.44 40.27
N PRO A 632 -13.65 -36.97 41.53
CA PRO A 632 -13.80 -35.56 41.88
C PRO A 632 -12.74 -34.66 41.23
N HIS A 633 -13.08 -33.38 41.02
CA HIS A 633 -12.12 -32.35 40.61
C HIS A 633 -11.21 -31.94 41.79
N GLY A 634 -10.12 -32.68 41.99
CA GLY A 634 -8.94 -32.22 42.71
C GLY A 634 -8.01 -31.41 41.80
N SER A 635 -7.07 -30.66 42.39
CA SER A 635 -6.03 -29.96 41.62
C SER A 635 -5.17 -31.00 40.88
N ARG A 636 -5.14 -30.93 39.54
CA ARG A 636 -4.36 -31.85 38.71
C ARG A 636 -2.90 -31.44 38.74
N ARG A 637 -2.02 -32.44 38.90
CA ARG A 637 -0.57 -32.31 38.71
C ARG A 637 -0.29 -31.83 37.27
N LYS A 638 0.68 -30.92 37.16
CA LYS A 638 1.23 -30.43 35.90
C LYS A 638 2.72 -30.76 35.87
N LEU A 639 3.18 -31.47 34.85
CA LEU A 639 4.58 -31.86 34.65
C LEU A 639 5.10 -31.22 33.37
N ALA A 640 6.32 -30.68 33.41
CA ALA A 640 6.99 -30.19 32.20
C ALA A 640 8.43 -30.71 32.10
N LEU A 641 8.83 -31.13 30.90
CA LEU A 641 10.23 -31.35 30.53
C LEU A 641 10.63 -30.28 29.52
N VAL A 642 11.70 -29.54 29.82
CA VAL A 642 12.16 -28.38 29.06
C VAL A 642 13.64 -28.57 28.72
N ILE A 643 13.93 -28.76 27.44
CA ILE A 643 15.29 -29.05 26.93
C ILE A 643 15.74 -27.92 25.99
N GLY A 644 16.94 -27.38 26.21
CA GLY A 644 17.56 -26.36 25.35
C GLY A 644 18.99 -26.72 24.94
N ILE A 645 19.23 -27.06 23.68
CA ILE A 645 20.56 -27.47 23.18
C ILE A 645 21.06 -26.44 22.16
N GLY A 646 22.20 -25.80 22.48
CA GLY A 646 22.84 -24.77 21.65
C GLY A 646 24.34 -24.98 21.42
N ASP A 647 25.05 -25.55 22.39
CA ASP A 647 26.49 -25.84 22.30
C ASP A 647 26.76 -27.22 21.65
N TYR A 648 26.39 -27.35 20.38
CA TYR A 648 26.69 -28.53 19.55
C TYR A 648 28.21 -28.71 19.32
N GLU A 649 28.66 -29.95 19.21
CA GLU A 649 30.08 -30.31 19.13
C GLU A 649 30.58 -30.43 17.68
N TYR A 650 29.76 -31.02 16.79
CA TYR A 650 30.12 -31.23 15.37
C TYR A 650 29.32 -30.35 14.39
N VAL A 651 28.11 -29.92 14.77
CA VAL A 651 27.21 -29.12 13.91
C VAL A 651 27.10 -27.66 14.37
N ARG A 652 26.59 -26.74 13.53
CA ARG A 652 26.58 -25.29 13.81
C ARG A 652 25.92 -24.96 15.16
N LYS A 653 26.66 -24.29 16.06
CA LYS A 653 26.16 -23.82 17.36
C LYS A 653 25.07 -22.75 17.24
N THR A 654 24.13 -22.75 18.17
CA THR A 654 22.99 -21.81 18.24
C THR A 654 22.92 -21.16 19.62
N LYS A 655 22.71 -19.84 19.67
CA LYS A 655 22.88 -19.05 20.90
C LYS A 655 21.65 -19.08 21.82
N ASN A 656 20.47 -19.03 21.20
CA ASN A 656 19.17 -18.77 21.85
C ASN A 656 18.60 -19.95 22.68
N PRO A 657 18.68 -21.24 22.26
CA PRO A 657 17.97 -22.34 22.90
C PRO A 657 18.17 -22.52 24.41
N ARG A 658 19.33 -22.12 24.93
CA ARG A 658 19.64 -22.15 26.37
C ARG A 658 18.84 -21.12 27.16
N ASN A 659 18.68 -19.91 26.63
CA ASN A 659 17.87 -18.86 27.26
C ASN A 659 16.39 -19.24 27.14
N ASP A 660 15.98 -19.68 25.95
CA ASP A 660 14.61 -20.12 25.66
C ASP A 660 14.11 -21.18 26.66
N ALA A 661 14.93 -22.19 26.97
CA ALA A 661 14.61 -23.19 27.98
C ALA A 661 14.48 -22.61 29.41
N VAL A 662 15.31 -21.63 29.78
CA VAL A 662 15.28 -21.00 31.12
C VAL A 662 14.05 -20.09 31.25
N ASP A 663 13.74 -19.27 30.26
CA ASP A 663 12.60 -18.35 30.32
C ASP A 663 11.26 -19.11 30.27
N ILE A 664 11.14 -20.12 29.39
CA ILE A 664 9.97 -21.01 29.35
C ILE A 664 9.79 -21.75 30.67
N SER A 665 10.86 -22.24 31.30
CA SER A 665 10.76 -22.90 32.60
C SER A 665 10.26 -21.96 33.69
N THR A 666 10.76 -20.72 33.73
CA THR A 666 10.38 -19.69 34.70
C THR A 666 8.88 -19.37 34.62
N VAL A 667 8.34 -19.23 33.40
CA VAL A 667 6.91 -18.98 33.22
C VAL A 667 6.06 -20.22 33.52
N LEU A 668 6.51 -21.43 33.15
CA LEU A 668 5.80 -22.68 33.48
C LEU A 668 5.75 -22.95 35.00
N GLU A 669 6.83 -22.67 35.74
CA GLU A 669 6.85 -22.71 37.20
C GLU A 669 5.82 -21.73 37.81
N SER A 670 5.74 -20.50 37.28
CA SER A 670 4.72 -19.52 37.70
C SER A 670 3.28 -20.02 37.45
N LEU A 671 3.08 -20.82 36.41
CA LEU A 671 1.82 -21.49 36.08
C LEU A 671 1.60 -22.80 36.85
N SER A 672 2.41 -23.07 37.87
CA SER A 672 2.36 -24.26 38.74
C SER A 672 2.62 -25.58 38.02
N PHE A 673 3.47 -25.59 36.99
CA PHE A 673 4.12 -26.81 36.52
C PHE A 673 5.28 -27.20 37.44
N LEU A 674 5.44 -28.50 37.67
CA LEU A 674 6.68 -29.06 38.20
C LEU A 674 7.60 -29.30 36.99
N VAL A 675 8.59 -28.42 36.83
CA VAL A 675 9.42 -28.35 35.62
C VAL A 675 10.76 -29.08 35.83
N THR A 676 11.15 -29.90 34.87
CA THR A 676 12.50 -30.44 34.74
C THR A 676 13.21 -29.71 33.59
N VAL A 677 14.18 -28.86 33.93
CA VAL A 677 14.98 -28.10 32.95
C VAL A 677 16.31 -28.79 32.72
N LYS A 678 16.72 -28.93 31.44
CA LYS A 678 18.05 -29.40 31.05
C LYS A 678 18.54 -28.65 29.82
N THR A 679 19.86 -28.49 29.71
CA THR A 679 20.48 -27.80 28.57
C THR A 679 21.74 -28.53 28.12
N ASN A 680 22.04 -28.47 26.81
CA ASN A 680 23.22 -29.09 26.20
C ASN A 680 23.44 -30.55 26.63
N LEU A 681 22.45 -31.42 26.41
CA LEU A 681 22.54 -32.84 26.74
C LEU A 681 23.25 -33.63 25.63
N ALA A 682 24.04 -34.62 26.03
CA ALA A 682 24.53 -35.67 25.14
C ALA A 682 23.42 -36.69 24.83
N TYR A 683 23.54 -37.49 23.77
CA TYR A 683 22.51 -38.44 23.31
C TYR A 683 22.03 -39.37 24.44
N ARG A 684 22.97 -40.00 25.14
CA ARG A 684 22.69 -40.91 26.26
C ARG A 684 22.05 -40.21 27.46
N ASP A 685 22.49 -38.98 27.76
CA ASP A 685 21.90 -38.18 28.85
C ASP A 685 20.49 -37.72 28.49
N MET A 686 20.23 -37.38 27.22
CA MET A 686 18.92 -36.94 26.74
C MET A 686 17.90 -38.07 26.70
N ILE A 687 18.29 -39.28 26.30
CA ILE A 687 17.45 -40.48 26.47
C ILE A 687 17.13 -40.70 27.95
N SER A 688 18.16 -40.74 28.81
CA SER A 688 17.98 -40.95 30.26
C SER A 688 17.06 -39.89 30.89
N VAL A 689 17.19 -38.62 30.52
CA VAL A 689 16.29 -37.54 30.97
C VAL A 689 14.85 -37.75 30.51
N CYS A 690 14.64 -38.11 29.24
CA CYS A 690 13.30 -38.40 28.71
C CYS A 690 12.66 -39.62 29.40
N GLU A 691 13.39 -40.72 29.56
CA GLU A 691 12.90 -41.92 30.26
C GLU A 691 12.54 -41.64 31.72
N ASN A 692 13.42 -40.95 32.46
CA ASN A 692 13.18 -40.57 33.85
C ASN A 692 11.99 -39.60 34.00
N PHE A 693 11.71 -38.76 33.00
CA PHE A 693 10.51 -37.93 32.97
C PHE A 693 9.25 -38.76 32.69
N ILE A 694 9.27 -39.62 31.67
CA ILE A 694 8.16 -40.51 31.30
C ILE A 694 7.75 -41.42 32.48
N GLN A 695 8.71 -41.87 33.28
CA GLN A 695 8.46 -42.68 34.48
C GLN A 695 7.72 -41.92 35.61
N GLN A 696 7.78 -40.59 35.65
CA GLN A 696 7.10 -39.76 36.66
C GLN A 696 5.63 -39.46 36.33
N ILE A 697 5.22 -39.66 35.07
CA ILE A 697 3.85 -39.38 34.58
C ILE A 697 2.87 -40.41 35.13
N GLN A 698 1.75 -39.91 35.65
CA GLN A 698 0.62 -40.68 36.17
C GLN A 698 -0.64 -40.38 35.34
N ALA A 699 -1.57 -41.34 35.29
CA ALA A 699 -2.80 -41.20 34.52
C ALA A 699 -3.62 -39.99 35.01
N GLY A 700 -4.00 -39.11 34.08
CA GLY A 700 -4.69 -37.85 34.36
C GLY A 700 -3.81 -36.64 34.69
N ASP A 701 -2.48 -36.76 34.69
CA ASP A 701 -1.56 -35.61 34.73
C ASP A 701 -1.72 -34.70 33.49
N MET A 702 -1.40 -33.42 33.62
CA MET A 702 -1.15 -32.53 32.48
C MET A 702 0.35 -32.55 32.16
N VAL A 703 0.73 -32.91 30.93
CA VAL A 703 2.13 -33.11 30.54
C VAL A 703 2.52 -32.15 29.41
N LEU A 704 3.64 -31.44 29.59
CA LEU A 704 4.23 -30.57 28.58
C LEU A 704 5.68 -31.04 28.27
N PHE A 705 6.00 -31.15 26.99
CA PHE A 705 7.34 -31.36 26.47
C PHE A 705 7.75 -30.15 25.62
N TYR A 706 8.85 -29.51 26.00
CA TYR A 706 9.43 -28.40 25.28
C TYR A 706 10.86 -28.74 24.85
N PHE A 707 11.18 -28.51 23.58
CA PHE A 707 12.55 -28.60 23.07
C PHE A 707 12.88 -27.37 22.23
N SER A 708 14.03 -26.74 22.51
CA SER A 708 14.68 -25.81 21.58
C SER A 708 16.07 -26.32 21.22
N GLY A 709 16.42 -26.21 19.93
CA GLY A 709 17.68 -26.70 19.38
C GLY A 709 17.57 -26.99 17.88
N HIS A 710 18.42 -27.88 17.36
CA HIS A 710 18.28 -28.40 16.01
C HIS A 710 17.34 -29.60 15.98
N GLY A 711 16.56 -29.70 14.92
CA GLY A 711 15.75 -30.86 14.58
C GLY A 711 15.69 -31.02 13.07
N MET A 712 15.59 -32.26 12.61
CA MET A 712 15.55 -32.60 11.18
C MET A 712 14.41 -33.57 10.88
N GLN A 713 13.95 -33.58 9.62
CA GLN A 713 13.05 -34.62 9.13
C GLN A 713 13.81 -35.60 8.22
N TRP A 714 13.73 -36.89 8.53
CA TRP A 714 14.33 -37.96 7.72
C TRP A 714 13.32 -39.07 7.46
N LYS A 715 13.13 -39.45 6.18
CA LYS A 715 12.15 -40.46 5.74
C LYS A 715 10.74 -40.26 6.32
N GLY A 716 10.32 -39.00 6.44
CA GLY A 716 9.03 -38.59 7.01
C GLY A 716 8.99 -38.46 8.54
N GLN A 717 9.98 -38.98 9.26
CA GLN A 717 10.06 -38.96 10.72
C GLN A 717 10.84 -37.74 11.24
N ASN A 718 10.39 -37.18 12.37
CA ASN A 718 11.03 -36.03 13.03
C ASN A 718 12.03 -36.48 14.10
N TYR A 719 13.22 -35.89 14.09
CA TYR A 719 14.30 -36.16 15.04
C TYR A 719 14.78 -34.88 15.72
N LEU A 720 15.12 -34.99 17.02
CA LEU A 720 15.78 -33.96 17.81
C LEU A 720 17.27 -34.28 17.92
N LEU A 721 18.14 -33.28 17.78
CA LEU A 721 19.58 -33.48 17.78
C LEU A 721 20.19 -33.19 19.17
N PRO A 722 20.90 -34.16 19.79
CA PRO A 722 21.77 -33.93 20.94
C PRO A 722 22.96 -33.01 20.63
N LYS A 723 23.72 -32.59 21.66
CA LYS A 723 24.92 -31.76 21.45
C LYS A 723 26.03 -32.50 20.69
N ASP A 724 26.15 -33.80 20.94
CA ASP A 724 27.16 -34.72 20.41
C ASP A 724 26.70 -35.41 19.11
N PHE A 725 25.62 -34.91 18.50
CA PHE A 725 25.20 -35.33 17.17
C PHE A 725 26.30 -35.03 16.15
N ASP A 726 26.64 -36.06 15.38
CA ASP A 726 27.68 -36.14 14.35
C ASP A 726 27.00 -36.69 13.09
N ASP A 727 27.05 -35.92 12.00
CA ASP A 727 26.42 -36.19 10.72
C ASP A 727 27.28 -37.02 9.76
N THR A 728 28.54 -37.31 10.13
CA THR A 728 29.34 -38.33 9.43
C THR A 728 28.86 -39.74 9.77
N ASN A 729 28.14 -39.92 10.90
CA ASN A 729 27.54 -41.19 11.29
C ASN A 729 26.25 -41.46 10.51
N LYS A 730 26.22 -42.57 9.76
CA LYS A 730 25.10 -42.96 8.89
C LYS A 730 23.88 -43.56 9.62
N GLU A 731 24.00 -43.85 10.92
CA GLU A 731 22.94 -44.50 11.68
C GLU A 731 22.21 -43.51 12.60
N LEU A 732 21.33 -42.69 12.00
CA LEU A 732 20.56 -41.63 12.67
C LEU A 732 19.84 -42.08 13.96
N HIS A 733 19.43 -43.35 14.02
CA HIS A 733 18.74 -43.96 15.15
C HIS A 733 19.64 -44.33 16.35
N GLU A 734 20.96 -44.26 16.19
CA GLU A 734 21.94 -44.40 17.28
C GLU A 734 22.52 -43.05 17.75
N ASN A 735 22.16 -41.92 17.10
CA ASN A 735 22.70 -40.59 17.42
C ASN A 735 21.65 -39.46 17.59
N ALA A 736 20.41 -39.63 17.10
CA ALA A 736 19.34 -38.63 17.19
C ALA A 736 18.04 -39.22 17.75
N ILE A 737 17.24 -38.40 18.43
CA ILE A 737 16.06 -38.87 19.17
C ILE A 737 14.78 -38.63 18.38
N GLN A 738 14.11 -39.70 17.95
CA GLN A 738 12.84 -39.66 17.23
C GLN A 738 11.71 -39.11 18.11
N VAL A 739 11.07 -38.02 17.68
CA VAL A 739 10.02 -37.32 18.45
C VAL A 739 8.81 -38.23 18.72
N GLN A 740 8.43 -39.03 17.72
CA GLN A 740 7.29 -39.95 17.81
C GLN A 740 7.42 -40.92 18.99
N ASN A 741 8.63 -41.43 19.24
CA ASN A 741 8.87 -42.42 20.29
C ASN A 741 8.70 -41.78 21.69
N ILE A 742 9.05 -40.49 21.86
CA ILE A 742 8.75 -39.74 23.09
C ILE A 742 7.24 -39.54 23.23
N PHE A 743 6.57 -39.13 22.15
CA PHE A 743 5.14 -38.83 22.13
C PHE A 743 4.28 -40.05 22.47
N ASP A 744 4.58 -41.22 21.91
CA ASP A 744 3.86 -42.45 22.21
C ASP A 744 4.15 -42.97 23.62
N CYS A 745 5.42 -42.96 24.07
CA CYS A 745 5.76 -43.32 25.45
C CYS A 745 5.09 -42.41 26.50
N ILE A 746 4.86 -41.13 26.18
CA ILE A 746 4.07 -40.21 27.03
C ILE A 746 2.58 -40.54 26.93
N SER A 747 2.05 -40.78 25.72
CA SER A 747 0.64 -41.10 25.50
C SER A 747 0.18 -42.35 26.26
N ASP A 748 1.03 -43.39 26.29
CA ASP A 748 0.72 -44.67 26.93
C ASP A 748 0.65 -44.58 28.47
N ARG A 749 1.10 -43.46 29.06
CA ARG A 749 0.89 -43.12 30.49
C ARG A 749 -0.50 -42.55 30.79
N GLN A 750 -1.34 -42.37 29.77
CA GLN A 750 -2.70 -41.83 29.86
C GLN A 750 -2.80 -40.47 30.59
N PRO A 751 -1.97 -39.47 30.24
CA PRO A 751 -2.14 -38.09 30.73
C PRO A 751 -3.51 -37.54 30.27
N PHE A 752 -4.06 -36.57 31.02
CA PHE A 752 -5.30 -35.88 30.63
C PHE A 752 -5.10 -34.97 29.39
N VAL A 753 -3.89 -34.44 29.22
CA VAL A 753 -3.51 -33.70 28.00
C VAL A 753 -1.99 -33.75 27.83
N THR A 754 -1.55 -33.90 26.58
CA THR A 754 -0.14 -33.86 26.18
C THR A 754 0.11 -32.64 25.29
N ILE A 755 1.07 -31.80 25.66
CA ILE A 755 1.45 -30.59 24.93
C ILE A 755 2.90 -30.74 24.47
N PHE A 756 3.15 -30.69 23.16
CA PHE A 756 4.51 -30.68 22.58
C PHE A 756 4.78 -29.32 21.93
N LEU A 757 5.90 -28.68 22.31
CA LEU A 757 6.34 -27.39 21.82
C LEU A 757 7.77 -27.55 21.26
N LEU A 758 7.90 -27.48 19.94
CA LEU A 758 9.11 -27.85 19.22
C LEU A 758 9.74 -26.64 18.51
N ASP A 759 10.59 -25.94 19.25
CA ASP A 759 11.35 -24.77 18.80
C ASP A 759 12.64 -25.17 18.06
N CYS A 760 12.49 -25.91 16.95
CA CYS A 760 13.64 -26.55 16.29
C CYS A 760 13.61 -26.61 14.75
N CYS A 761 12.84 -25.73 14.09
CA CYS A 761 12.84 -25.58 12.62
C CYS A 761 14.10 -24.89 12.04
N ARG A 762 15.31 -25.25 12.47
CA ARG A 762 16.55 -24.55 12.08
C ARG A 762 17.14 -25.13 10.79
N LYS A 763 17.87 -24.32 10.01
CA LYS A 763 18.59 -24.81 8.83
C LYS A 763 19.71 -25.75 9.26
N TYR A 764 19.64 -26.99 8.80
CA TYR A 764 20.76 -27.90 8.91
C TYR A 764 21.87 -27.50 7.93
N HIS A 765 23.09 -27.33 8.44
CA HIS A 765 24.31 -27.16 7.67
C HIS A 765 25.33 -28.17 8.20
N ALA A 766 25.74 -29.11 7.34
CA ALA A 766 27.00 -29.81 7.47
C ALA A 766 28.17 -28.80 7.37
N GLY A 767 29.37 -29.20 7.76
CA GLY A 767 30.56 -28.33 7.75
C GLY A 767 30.93 -27.81 6.34
N ASP A 768 31.75 -26.76 6.30
CA ASP A 768 32.08 -25.95 5.09
C ASP A 768 32.80 -26.70 3.92
N ASP A 769 33.01 -28.01 4.01
CA ASP A 769 33.67 -28.83 2.97
C ASP A 769 32.65 -29.46 2.00
N ASP A 770 32.15 -28.66 1.07
CA ASP A 770 31.19 -29.02 0.00
C ASP A 770 31.83 -29.93 -1.12
N LYS A 771 32.53 -31.00 -0.71
CA LYS A 771 33.34 -31.88 -1.57
C LYS A 771 33.45 -33.33 -1.09
N ASN A 772 32.37 -34.12 -1.19
CA ASN A 772 32.47 -35.59 -1.24
C ASN A 772 31.37 -36.22 -2.08
N LEU A 773 31.56 -36.24 -3.40
CA LEU A 773 30.76 -37.05 -4.32
C LEU A 773 31.28 -38.50 -4.36
N ASN A 774 30.40 -39.46 -4.08
CA ASN A 774 30.73 -40.88 -4.16
C ASN A 774 30.94 -41.33 -5.62
N ALA A 775 31.81 -42.31 -5.85
CA ALA A 775 32.20 -42.77 -7.19
C ALA A 775 31.08 -43.37 -8.06
N ASN A 776 29.87 -43.55 -7.51
CA ASN A 776 28.68 -44.03 -8.22
C ASN A 776 27.74 -42.91 -8.69
N GLY A 777 27.96 -41.65 -8.27
CA GLY A 777 27.12 -40.51 -8.67
C GLY A 777 25.78 -40.38 -7.93
N GLU A 778 25.52 -41.20 -6.92
CA GLU A 778 24.40 -41.02 -5.99
C GLU A 778 24.81 -40.07 -4.85
N ASP A 779 23.98 -39.05 -4.60
CA ASP A 779 24.08 -38.19 -3.43
C ASP A 779 23.57 -38.95 -2.19
N ASP A 780 24.52 -39.46 -1.42
CA ASP A 780 24.31 -40.25 -0.19
C ASP A 780 24.56 -39.40 1.07
N SER A 781 24.53 -38.07 0.92
CA SER A 781 24.54 -37.13 2.04
C SER A 781 23.15 -37.02 2.68
N TYR A 782 23.07 -36.56 3.92
CA TYR A 782 21.77 -36.25 4.52
C TYR A 782 21.16 -35.05 3.77
N PRO A 783 19.94 -35.18 3.20
CA PRO A 783 19.36 -34.11 2.39
C PRO A 783 19.21 -32.86 3.25
N THR A 784 19.56 -31.69 2.69
CA THR A 784 19.62 -30.40 3.40
C THR A 784 18.22 -29.99 3.87
N SER A 785 17.83 -30.47 5.05
CA SER A 785 16.41 -30.72 5.30
C SER A 785 15.62 -29.44 5.54
N LEU A 786 14.53 -29.32 4.79
CA LEU A 786 13.32 -28.59 5.19
C LEU A 786 12.94 -28.98 6.64
N GLY A 787 12.38 -28.04 7.40
CA GLY A 787 12.13 -28.24 8.84
C GLY A 787 11.06 -29.29 9.14
N LEU A 788 10.85 -29.55 10.44
CA LEU A 788 10.05 -30.68 10.93
C LEU A 788 8.68 -30.84 10.23
N GLY A 789 8.33 -32.08 9.92
CA GLY A 789 7.05 -32.44 9.34
C GLY A 789 5.91 -32.55 10.36
N SER A 790 4.70 -32.85 9.89
CA SER A 790 3.54 -33.11 10.74
C SER A 790 3.70 -34.40 11.56
N ILE A 791 3.25 -34.36 12.82
CA ILE A 791 3.19 -35.52 13.73
C ILE A 791 1.74 -36.01 13.83
N ASP A 792 1.54 -37.33 13.76
CA ASP A 792 0.22 -37.94 13.96
C ASP A 792 -0.20 -37.84 15.43
N SER A 793 -1.35 -37.19 15.67
CA SER A 793 -1.76 -36.75 17.01
C SER A 793 -3.03 -37.48 17.48
N LYS A 794 -2.97 -38.02 18.70
CA LYS A 794 -4.13 -38.58 19.40
C LYS A 794 -5.05 -37.43 19.87
N ALA A 795 -6.36 -37.70 19.99
CA ALA A 795 -7.41 -36.67 20.12
C ALA A 795 -7.34 -35.74 21.36
N GLU A 796 -6.46 -36.04 22.32
CA GLU A 796 -6.26 -35.29 23.58
C GLU A 796 -4.84 -34.68 23.66
N SER A 797 -4.26 -34.32 22.51
CA SER A 797 -2.92 -33.75 22.40
C SER A 797 -2.86 -32.44 21.61
N VAL A 798 -1.88 -31.59 21.93
CA VAL A 798 -1.56 -30.32 21.27
C VAL A 798 -0.10 -30.39 20.84
N ILE A 799 0.18 -30.11 19.57
CA ILE A 799 1.54 -30.08 19.02
C ILE A 799 1.72 -28.75 18.29
N ALA A 800 2.75 -27.98 18.67
CA ALA A 800 3.15 -26.74 18.03
C ALA A 800 4.65 -26.77 17.68
N PHE A 801 4.99 -26.08 16.60
CA PHE A 801 6.34 -25.98 16.05
C PHE A 801 6.71 -24.49 15.91
N ALA A 802 8.01 -24.17 15.85
CA ALA A 802 8.48 -22.79 15.59
C ALA A 802 8.03 -22.20 14.24
N CYS A 803 7.55 -23.05 13.33
CA CYS A 803 7.27 -22.73 11.94
C CYS A 803 6.10 -23.59 11.43
N ALA A 804 5.61 -23.33 10.21
CA ALA A 804 4.75 -24.28 9.51
C ALA A 804 5.52 -25.57 9.18
N PRO A 805 4.91 -26.77 9.20
CA PRO A 805 5.62 -28.01 8.89
C PRO A 805 6.31 -27.97 7.51
N GLY A 806 7.59 -28.37 7.45
CA GLY A 806 8.44 -28.24 6.26
C GLY A 806 9.04 -26.85 6.03
N ALA A 807 8.68 -25.82 6.80
CA ALA A 807 9.31 -24.50 6.73
C ALA A 807 10.55 -24.42 7.63
N ILE A 808 11.27 -23.30 7.57
CA ILE A 808 12.42 -22.97 8.41
C ILE A 808 12.06 -21.73 9.24
N ALA A 809 12.41 -21.72 10.53
CA ALA A 809 12.26 -20.56 11.40
C ALA A 809 13.44 -19.59 11.20
N ILE A 810 13.13 -18.29 11.18
CA ILE A 810 14.15 -17.23 11.04
C ILE A 810 14.87 -17.06 12.39
N GLU A 811 16.20 -17.24 12.40
CA GLU A 811 17.02 -16.87 13.55
C GLU A 811 17.36 -15.38 13.53
N ARG A 812 17.42 -14.75 14.71
CA ARG A 812 17.88 -13.37 14.89
C ARG A 812 19.05 -13.38 15.87
N GLU A 813 20.28 -13.36 15.36
CA GLU A 813 21.50 -13.52 16.16
C GLU A 813 21.74 -12.41 17.21
N GLU A 814 21.01 -11.29 17.12
CA GLU A 814 21.04 -10.17 18.06
C GLU A 814 20.02 -10.26 19.20
N GLU A 815 18.99 -11.11 19.08
CA GLU A 815 17.94 -11.25 20.09
C GLU A 815 18.26 -12.37 21.10
N PRO A 816 17.91 -12.22 22.41
CA PRO A 816 18.28 -13.19 23.44
C PRO A 816 17.52 -14.52 23.36
N ASN A 817 16.33 -14.52 22.76
CA ASN A 817 15.41 -15.65 22.65
C ASN A 817 15.11 -15.96 21.18
N SER A 818 14.62 -17.16 20.87
CA SER A 818 14.04 -17.45 19.56
C SER A 818 12.74 -16.67 19.35
N LEU A 819 12.36 -16.41 18.09
CA LEU A 819 11.10 -15.70 17.79
C LEU A 819 9.89 -16.45 18.34
N PHE A 820 9.84 -17.78 18.16
CA PHE A 820 8.76 -18.61 18.70
C PHE A 820 8.66 -18.45 20.22
N THR A 821 9.78 -18.57 20.94
CA THR A 821 9.82 -18.45 22.40
C THR A 821 9.44 -17.05 22.88
N LYS A 822 10.02 -16.00 22.29
CA LYS A 822 9.72 -14.60 22.59
C LYS A 822 8.22 -14.29 22.50
N HIS A 823 7.56 -14.74 21.44
CA HIS A 823 6.12 -14.52 21.26
C HIS A 823 5.28 -15.45 22.15
N LEU A 824 5.68 -16.72 22.33
CA LEU A 824 5.02 -17.66 23.23
C LEU A 824 5.01 -17.15 24.68
N LEU A 825 6.12 -16.59 25.17
CA LEU A 825 6.24 -16.03 26.52
C LEU A 825 5.26 -14.86 26.78
N LYS A 826 4.86 -14.07 25.75
CA LYS A 826 3.82 -13.02 25.89
C LYS A 826 2.47 -13.63 26.26
N TYR A 827 2.08 -14.75 25.65
CA TYR A 827 0.70 -15.26 25.69
C TYR A 827 0.51 -16.53 26.55
N ILE A 828 1.55 -17.33 26.80
CA ILE A 828 1.43 -18.61 27.54
C ILE A 828 0.91 -18.45 28.99
N SER A 829 0.99 -17.24 29.55
CA SER A 829 0.48 -16.91 30.88
C SER A 829 -0.95 -16.34 30.91
N THR A 830 -1.53 -16.00 29.74
CA THR A 830 -2.87 -15.43 29.64
C THR A 830 -3.95 -16.49 29.90
N GLN A 831 -4.97 -16.15 30.69
CA GLN A 831 -6.05 -17.07 31.04
C GLN A 831 -7.29 -16.85 30.17
N ASN A 832 -8.01 -17.94 29.88
CA ASN A 832 -9.29 -17.98 29.14
C ASN A 832 -9.25 -17.63 27.65
N GLU A 833 -8.07 -17.43 27.05
CA GLU A 833 -7.93 -17.35 25.59
C GLU A 833 -7.97 -18.76 24.97
N ASP A 834 -8.85 -18.95 23.98
CA ASP A 834 -8.85 -20.14 23.12
C ASP A 834 -8.03 -19.80 21.87
N ILE A 835 -7.07 -20.64 21.49
CA ILE A 835 -6.16 -20.40 20.34
C ILE A 835 -6.88 -20.31 18.97
N ARG A 836 -8.23 -20.41 18.96
CA ARG A 836 -9.12 -20.23 17.79
C ARG A 836 -9.93 -18.92 17.82
N THR A 837 -9.83 -18.12 18.89
CA THR A 837 -10.48 -16.80 18.98
C THR A 837 -9.68 -15.71 18.27
N PHE A 838 -10.37 -14.71 17.74
CA PHE A 838 -9.77 -13.54 17.09
C PHE A 838 -9.61 -12.36 18.05
N THR A 839 -8.65 -11.49 17.76
CA THR A 839 -8.16 -10.33 18.53
C THR A 839 -8.91 -9.02 18.18
N ASP A 840 -8.28 -7.85 18.38
CA ASP A 840 -8.93 -6.57 18.06
C ASP A 840 -9.09 -6.31 16.56
N ASP A 841 -8.24 -6.88 15.70
CA ASP A 841 -8.34 -6.77 14.24
C ASP A 841 -9.75 -7.11 13.73
N THR A 842 -10.20 -8.32 14.08
CA THR A 842 -11.52 -8.80 13.68
C THR A 842 -12.63 -8.17 14.52
N SER A 843 -12.43 -7.93 15.82
CA SER A 843 -13.44 -7.29 16.66
C SER A 843 -13.79 -5.87 16.16
N MET A 844 -12.78 -5.10 15.74
CA MET A 844 -12.95 -3.79 15.13
C MET A 844 -13.48 -3.88 13.69
N ALA A 845 -13.11 -4.89 12.89
CA ALA A 845 -13.72 -5.12 11.59
C ALA A 845 -15.23 -5.42 11.71
N LEU A 846 -15.63 -6.24 12.69
CA LEU A 846 -17.04 -6.56 12.97
C LEU A 846 -17.82 -5.35 13.46
N CYS A 847 -17.22 -4.49 14.30
CA CYS A 847 -17.84 -3.22 14.68
C CYS A 847 -18.07 -2.28 13.48
N LEU A 848 -17.10 -2.18 12.55
CA LEU A 848 -17.23 -1.37 11.33
C LEU A 848 -18.28 -1.95 10.37
N ALA A 849 -18.28 -3.26 10.16
CA ALA A 849 -19.32 -3.97 9.40
C ALA A 849 -20.72 -3.73 9.98
N ALA A 850 -20.88 -3.85 11.30
CA ALA A 850 -22.15 -3.61 11.97
C ALA A 850 -22.60 -2.14 11.88
N SER A 851 -21.67 -1.18 11.83
CA SER A 851 -21.99 0.23 11.60
C SER A 851 -22.58 0.47 10.21
N LEU A 852 -21.89 -0.01 9.17
CA LEU A 852 -22.33 0.07 7.78
C LEU A 852 -23.70 -0.57 7.58
N VAL A 853 -23.91 -1.79 8.08
CA VAL A 853 -25.17 -2.53 7.96
C VAL A 853 -26.33 -1.86 8.71
N CYS A 854 -26.10 -1.36 9.93
CA CYS A 854 -27.17 -0.78 10.75
C CYS A 854 -27.52 0.68 10.38
N ARG A 855 -26.58 1.43 9.80
CA ARG A 855 -26.80 2.81 9.32
C ARG A 855 -27.16 2.87 7.84
N HIS A 856 -26.98 1.77 7.11
CA HIS A 856 -27.09 1.67 5.65
C HIS A 856 -26.16 2.65 4.89
N ASP A 857 -25.13 3.17 5.56
CA ASP A 857 -24.17 4.14 5.03
C ASP A 857 -22.92 4.24 5.93
N PHE A 858 -21.87 4.93 5.47
CA PHE A 858 -20.65 5.15 6.27
C PHE A 858 -20.79 6.34 7.22
N VAL A 859 -21.11 6.07 8.49
CA VAL A 859 -21.24 7.08 9.54
C VAL A 859 -20.05 7.00 10.52
N PRO A 860 -19.03 7.89 10.45
CA PRO A 860 -17.82 7.81 11.28
C PRO A 860 -18.10 7.90 12.79
N TYR A 861 -19.19 8.56 13.18
CA TYR A 861 -19.63 8.63 14.57
C TYR A 861 -20.07 7.26 15.10
N ASP A 862 -20.88 6.52 14.33
CA ASP A 862 -21.40 5.21 14.72
C ASP A 862 -20.29 4.14 14.76
N GLN A 863 -19.28 4.28 13.89
CA GLN A 863 -18.04 3.51 13.96
C GLN A 863 -17.32 3.70 15.32
N LEU A 864 -17.18 4.94 15.78
CA LEU A 864 -16.58 5.25 17.09
C LEU A 864 -17.45 4.79 18.27
N VAL A 865 -18.78 4.91 18.15
CA VAL A 865 -19.74 4.36 19.14
C VAL A 865 -19.55 2.85 19.30
N ARG A 866 -19.48 2.08 18.22
CA ARG A 866 -19.29 0.62 18.29
C ARG A 866 -17.91 0.23 18.78
N TYR A 867 -16.87 0.96 18.40
CA TYR A 867 -15.53 0.77 18.98
C TYR A 867 -15.52 1.06 20.49
N LYS A 868 -16.29 2.05 20.97
CA LYS A 868 -16.50 2.31 22.40
C LYS A 868 -17.29 1.18 23.07
N TRP A 869 -18.34 0.64 22.45
CA TRP A 869 -19.09 -0.51 22.97
C TRP A 869 -18.22 -1.77 23.07
N TRP A 870 -17.36 -2.02 22.07
CA TRP A 870 -16.37 -3.09 22.14
C TRP A 870 -15.39 -2.86 23.30
N TYR A 871 -14.78 -1.67 23.37
CA TYR A 871 -13.81 -1.31 24.41
C TYR A 871 -14.36 -1.35 25.84
N ASN A 872 -15.62 -0.94 26.05
CA ASN A 872 -16.23 -0.88 27.39
C ASN A 872 -17.03 -2.14 27.76
N HIS A 873 -17.54 -2.92 26.80
CA HIS A 873 -18.53 -3.98 27.04
C HIS A 873 -18.29 -5.27 26.23
N GLY A 874 -17.18 -5.40 25.48
CA GLY A 874 -16.87 -6.59 24.69
C GLY A 874 -17.80 -6.85 23.51
N TYR A 875 -18.58 -5.84 23.07
CA TYR A 875 -19.41 -5.93 21.86
C TYR A 875 -18.58 -6.41 20.65
N MET A 876 -19.06 -7.42 19.93
CA MET A 876 -18.35 -8.09 18.82
C MET A 876 -16.98 -8.71 19.17
N SER A 877 -16.65 -8.86 20.45
CA SER A 877 -15.47 -9.63 20.88
C SER A 877 -15.71 -11.14 20.74
N SER A 878 -14.61 -11.87 20.51
CA SER A 878 -14.57 -13.33 20.53
C SER A 878 -14.68 -13.92 21.94
N THR A 879 -14.14 -13.23 22.95
CA THR A 879 -14.11 -13.65 24.37
C THR A 879 -15.24 -13.06 25.20
N GLY A 880 -15.92 -12.03 24.69
CA GLY A 880 -16.92 -11.24 25.43
C GLY A 880 -16.35 -10.07 26.24
N GLU A 881 -15.04 -9.84 26.19
CA GLU A 881 -14.35 -8.68 26.80
C GLU A 881 -13.39 -8.01 25.79
N CYS A 882 -12.88 -6.81 26.08
CA CYS A 882 -11.91 -6.13 25.22
C CYS A 882 -10.46 -6.52 25.59
N PHE A 883 -9.72 -7.08 24.64
CA PHE A 883 -8.31 -7.49 24.80
C PHE A 883 -7.45 -7.07 23.59
N ASP A 884 -6.12 -7.16 23.75
CA ASP A 884 -4.99 -6.64 22.91
C ASP A 884 -5.09 -5.19 22.34
N ILE A 885 -6.17 -4.43 22.62
CA ILE A 885 -6.47 -3.11 22.05
C ILE A 885 -5.27 -2.14 21.93
N GLY A 886 -4.92 -1.83 20.68
CA GLY A 886 -3.83 -0.91 20.34
C GLY A 886 -3.94 0.47 21.00
N ALA A 887 -2.82 0.98 21.52
CA ALA A 887 -2.78 2.21 22.32
C ALA A 887 -3.29 3.46 21.57
N ALA A 888 -3.11 3.53 20.25
CA ALA A 888 -3.63 4.61 19.39
C ALA A 888 -5.17 4.62 19.35
N THR A 889 -5.78 3.45 19.12
CA THR A 889 -7.23 3.26 19.22
C THR A 889 -7.74 3.61 20.61
N LYS A 890 -7.15 3.03 21.67
CA LYS A 890 -7.54 3.25 23.07
C LYS A 890 -7.54 4.73 23.48
N ASN A 891 -6.54 5.50 23.03
CA ASN A 891 -6.48 6.95 23.28
C ASN A 891 -7.53 7.72 22.47
N SER A 892 -7.79 7.33 21.22
CA SER A 892 -8.81 7.96 20.37
C SER A 892 -10.23 7.73 20.90
N LEU A 893 -10.52 6.55 21.46
CA LEU A 893 -11.82 6.27 22.09
C LEU A 893 -12.04 7.04 23.39
N ARG A 894 -10.98 7.22 24.19
CA ARG A 894 -11.03 8.09 25.39
C ARG A 894 -11.30 9.55 25.03
N GLU A 895 -10.67 10.06 23.97
CA GLU A 895 -10.92 11.40 23.44
C GLU A 895 -12.35 11.52 22.86
N PHE A 896 -12.84 10.50 22.15
CA PHE A 896 -14.23 10.45 21.68
C PHE A 896 -15.24 10.51 22.84
N GLU A 897 -15.06 9.69 23.87
CA GLU A 897 -15.93 9.69 25.06
C GLU A 897 -15.86 11.03 25.82
N HIS A 898 -14.68 11.67 25.89
CA HIS A 898 -14.53 13.00 26.45
C HIS A 898 -15.30 14.06 25.65
N ARG A 899 -15.23 14.03 24.31
CA ARG A 899 -16.01 14.91 23.43
C ARG A 899 -17.51 14.65 23.52
N GLN A 900 -17.95 13.39 23.62
CA GLN A 900 -19.37 13.08 23.88
C GLN A 900 -19.84 13.72 25.21
N LYS A 901 -19.04 13.70 26.28
CA LYS A 901 -19.40 14.35 27.56
C LYS A 901 -19.46 15.87 27.45
N GLN A 902 -18.60 16.51 26.66
CA GLN A 902 -18.69 17.95 26.37
C GLN A 902 -19.96 18.27 25.55
N PHE A 903 -20.20 17.52 24.46
CA PHE A 903 -21.34 17.69 23.56
C PHE A 903 -22.69 17.48 24.27
N SER A 904 -22.76 16.49 25.17
CA SER A 904 -23.90 16.29 26.07
C SER A 904 -24.26 17.56 26.85
N GLY A 905 -23.25 18.25 27.39
CA GLY A 905 -23.42 19.52 28.10
C GLY A 905 -23.80 20.69 27.18
N THR A 906 -23.16 20.83 26.02
CA THR A 906 -23.41 21.94 25.08
C THR A 906 -24.82 21.90 24.49
N HIS A 907 -25.29 20.73 24.08
CA HIS A 907 -26.59 20.56 23.40
C HIS A 907 -27.70 20.10 24.36
N ASN A 908 -27.40 19.94 25.65
CA ASN A 908 -28.31 19.44 26.69
C ASN A 908 -28.95 18.07 26.35
N ILE A 909 -28.18 17.20 25.68
CA ILE A 909 -28.58 15.84 25.31
C ILE A 909 -28.06 14.86 26.36
N PRO A 910 -28.88 13.96 26.93
CA PRO A 910 -28.41 12.95 27.88
C PRO A 910 -27.29 12.08 27.29
N PHE A 911 -26.22 11.86 28.06
CA PHE A 911 -25.02 11.16 27.59
C PHE A 911 -25.28 9.71 27.15
N ASP A 912 -26.27 9.04 27.77
CA ASP A 912 -26.77 7.72 27.40
C ASP A 912 -27.51 7.67 26.05
N GLN A 913 -28.01 8.81 25.58
CA GLN A 913 -28.72 8.93 24.29
C GLN A 913 -27.78 9.25 23.13
N LEU A 914 -26.59 9.80 23.39
CA LEU A 914 -25.64 10.22 22.34
C LEU A 914 -25.16 9.05 21.45
N ASP A 915 -25.07 7.83 21.97
CA ASP A 915 -24.68 6.67 21.16
C ASP A 915 -25.71 6.31 20.08
N PHE A 916 -26.96 6.77 20.25
CA PHE A 916 -28.05 6.58 19.29
C PHE A 916 -28.27 7.81 18.41
N LEU A 917 -27.37 8.82 18.45
CA LEU A 917 -27.49 10.03 17.66
C LEU A 917 -27.59 9.71 16.16
N SER A 918 -28.60 10.30 15.52
CA SER A 918 -28.95 10.10 14.11
C SER A 918 -29.36 11.39 13.39
N ASP A 919 -29.27 12.52 14.07
CA ASP A 919 -29.54 13.86 13.54
C ASP A 919 -28.36 14.31 12.66
N PRO A 920 -28.55 14.61 11.36
CA PRO A 920 -27.44 14.93 10.46
C PRO A 920 -26.65 16.19 10.83
N ASP A 921 -27.31 17.21 11.37
CA ASP A 921 -26.70 18.50 11.67
C ASP A 921 -25.83 18.38 12.95
N LEU A 922 -26.36 17.73 13.98
CA LEU A 922 -25.59 17.41 15.20
C LEU A 922 -24.44 16.43 14.93
N LEU A 923 -24.61 15.49 13.98
CA LEU A 923 -23.52 14.60 13.54
C LEU A 923 -22.44 15.36 12.75
N ALA A 924 -22.80 16.37 11.97
CA ALA A 924 -21.85 17.22 11.25
C ALA A 924 -21.07 18.16 12.19
N GLU A 925 -21.70 18.66 13.25
CA GLU A 925 -21.03 19.48 14.28
C GLU A 925 -20.02 18.65 15.11
N PHE A 926 -20.29 17.36 15.32
CA PHE A 926 -19.45 16.52 16.17
C PHE A 926 -18.08 16.22 15.52
N ARG A 927 -17.00 16.64 16.20
CA ARG A 927 -15.61 16.47 15.74
C ARG A 927 -15.11 15.02 15.90
N VAL A 928 -15.51 14.14 14.98
CA VAL A 928 -15.14 12.69 14.94
C VAL A 928 -13.64 12.38 14.79
N LYS A 929 -12.80 13.33 14.36
CA LYS A 929 -11.34 13.12 14.28
C LYS A 929 -10.71 13.18 15.68
N CYS A 930 -10.77 12.07 16.41
CA CYS A 930 -10.36 11.94 17.82
C CYS A 930 -8.91 11.49 18.02
N SER A 931 -8.23 11.05 16.96
CA SER A 931 -6.78 10.77 17.02
C SER A 931 -5.94 12.05 17.05
N ARG A 932 -4.68 11.92 17.49
CA ARG A 932 -3.67 12.99 17.41
C ARG A 932 -2.98 12.98 16.06
N ALA A 933 -2.48 14.13 15.61
CA ALA A 933 -1.61 14.21 14.45
C ALA A 933 -0.33 13.37 14.66
N GLY A 934 0.19 12.76 13.59
CA GLY A 934 1.40 11.92 13.62
C GLY A 934 1.20 10.49 14.14
N VAL A 935 -0.04 10.08 14.44
CA VAL A 935 -0.34 8.72 14.92
C VAL A 935 -0.49 7.76 13.73
N ALA A 936 0.64 7.25 13.24
CA ALA A 936 0.75 6.39 12.05
C ALA A 936 0.74 4.87 12.37
N GLY A 937 -0.10 4.45 13.32
CA GLY A 937 -0.24 3.03 13.71
C GLY A 937 -0.89 2.17 12.62
N ASN A 938 -0.43 0.93 12.49
CA ASN A 938 -0.94 -0.07 11.52
C ASN A 938 -2.44 -0.40 11.67
N GLY A 939 -3.00 -0.33 12.88
CA GLY A 939 -4.37 -0.77 13.20
C GLY A 939 -5.54 0.00 12.58
N ALA A 940 -5.29 0.84 11.58
CA ALA A 940 -6.30 1.32 10.63
C ALA A 940 -6.54 0.33 9.48
N LEU A 941 -5.48 -0.32 8.97
CA LEU A 941 -5.55 -1.24 7.81
C LEU A 941 -6.14 -2.60 8.20
N MET A 942 -5.82 -3.08 9.40
CA MET A 942 -6.13 -4.44 9.88
C MET A 942 -7.63 -4.79 9.94
N ARG A 943 -8.46 -3.75 9.91
CA ARG A 943 -9.92 -3.79 10.13
C ARG A 943 -10.73 -3.25 8.94
N LEU A 944 -10.06 -2.92 7.82
CA LEU A 944 -10.57 -1.97 6.81
C LEU A 944 -11.68 -2.55 5.92
N ALA A 945 -11.58 -3.82 5.56
CA ALA A 945 -12.33 -4.48 4.49
C ALA A 945 -13.84 -4.28 4.45
N PRO A 946 -14.60 -4.14 5.56
CA PRO A 946 -16.04 -3.90 5.47
C PRO A 946 -16.42 -2.67 4.62
N VAL A 947 -15.60 -1.63 4.60
CA VAL A 947 -15.84 -0.42 3.77
C VAL A 947 -15.72 -0.73 2.27
N PRO A 948 -14.57 -1.20 1.73
CA PRO A 948 -14.48 -1.55 0.32
C PRO A 948 -15.38 -2.74 -0.08
N LEU A 949 -15.77 -3.63 0.85
CA LEU A 949 -16.78 -4.67 0.62
C LEU A 949 -18.19 -4.07 0.42
N PHE A 950 -18.58 -3.08 1.21
CA PHE A 950 -19.88 -2.41 1.10
C PHE A 950 -19.93 -1.53 -0.17
N PHE A 951 -18.94 -0.67 -0.38
CA PHE A 951 -18.93 0.32 -1.47
C PHE A 951 -18.27 -0.19 -2.77
N TYR A 952 -18.13 -1.50 -2.98
CA TYR A 952 -17.35 -2.07 -4.10
C TYR A 952 -17.86 -1.65 -5.50
N ARG A 953 -19.14 -1.28 -5.63
CA ARG A 953 -19.75 -0.74 -6.86
C ARG A 953 -19.49 0.77 -7.08
N HIS A 954 -18.95 1.46 -6.06
CA HIS A 954 -18.71 2.90 -6.06
C HIS A 954 -17.27 3.23 -5.62
N PRO A 955 -16.25 2.95 -6.46
CA PRO A 955 -14.84 2.96 -6.03
C PRO A 955 -14.35 4.28 -5.41
N VAL A 956 -14.84 5.43 -5.89
CA VAL A 956 -14.50 6.75 -5.32
C VAL A 956 -14.91 6.84 -3.84
N HIS A 957 -16.14 6.43 -3.52
CA HIS A 957 -16.65 6.40 -2.15
C HIS A 957 -15.92 5.35 -1.31
N ALA A 958 -15.70 4.14 -1.86
CA ALA A 958 -14.96 3.09 -1.18
C ALA A 958 -13.55 3.54 -0.77
N VAL A 959 -12.80 4.17 -1.68
CA VAL A 959 -11.45 4.70 -1.42
C VAL A 959 -11.49 5.85 -0.40
N GLN A 960 -12.39 6.82 -0.58
CA GLN A 960 -12.51 7.98 0.31
C GLN A 960 -12.91 7.58 1.74
N TYR A 961 -13.94 6.74 1.89
CA TYR A 961 -14.40 6.24 3.19
C TYR A 961 -13.39 5.30 3.85
N SER A 962 -12.59 4.55 3.06
CA SER A 962 -11.48 3.77 3.62
C SER A 962 -10.46 4.67 4.31
N GLY A 963 -10.09 5.80 3.68
CA GLY A 963 -9.26 6.82 4.32
C GLY A 963 -9.88 7.38 5.61
N PHE A 964 -11.15 7.79 5.57
CA PHE A 964 -11.84 8.35 6.74
C PHE A 964 -11.98 7.34 7.90
N SER A 965 -12.23 6.06 7.61
CA SER A 965 -12.29 4.96 8.59
C SER A 965 -10.97 4.75 9.34
N GLY A 966 -9.83 5.03 8.70
CA GLY A 966 -8.52 5.04 9.35
C GLY A 966 -8.29 6.28 10.21
N VAL A 967 -8.48 7.48 9.62
CA VAL A 967 -8.00 8.75 10.21
C VAL A 967 -8.68 9.15 11.52
N ILE A 968 -9.89 8.64 11.80
CA ILE A 968 -10.59 8.89 13.06
C ILE A 968 -9.87 8.32 14.29
N THR A 969 -9.10 7.22 14.15
CA THR A 969 -8.27 6.64 15.24
C THR A 969 -6.76 6.73 14.99
N HIS A 970 -6.32 6.97 13.74
CA HIS A 970 -4.91 7.06 13.37
C HIS A 970 -4.66 8.35 12.56
N GLY A 971 -4.38 9.47 13.26
CA GLY A 971 -4.41 10.83 12.71
C GLY A 971 -3.19 11.25 11.88
N ASP A 972 -2.38 10.32 11.35
CA ASP A 972 -1.34 10.64 10.37
C ASP A 972 -1.88 10.53 8.94
N GLN A 973 -1.43 11.42 8.05
CA GLN A 973 -1.76 11.37 6.62
C GLN A 973 -1.38 10.02 5.98
N LYS A 974 -0.29 9.38 6.41
CA LYS A 974 0.13 8.04 5.96
C LYS A 974 -0.91 6.98 6.28
N ALA A 975 -1.62 7.09 7.41
CA ALA A 975 -2.68 6.15 7.77
C ALA A 975 -3.93 6.36 6.90
N TYR A 976 -4.30 7.61 6.62
CA TYR A 976 -5.37 7.97 5.69
C TYR A 976 -5.07 7.45 4.27
N ASP A 977 -3.87 7.72 3.75
CA ASP A 977 -3.48 7.35 2.38
C ASP A 977 -3.18 5.86 2.21
N ALA A 978 -2.60 5.19 3.22
CA ALA A 978 -2.49 3.74 3.22
C ALA A 978 -3.87 3.08 3.11
N CYS A 979 -4.86 3.55 3.88
CA CYS A 979 -6.22 3.00 3.81
C CYS A 979 -6.91 3.32 2.48
N ARG A 980 -6.66 4.49 1.87
CA ARG A 980 -7.16 4.80 0.51
C ARG A 980 -6.60 3.84 -0.53
N TYR A 981 -5.28 3.67 -0.56
CA TYR A 981 -4.61 2.79 -1.53
C TYR A 981 -4.99 1.32 -1.32
N TYR A 982 -5.01 0.86 -0.06
CA TYR A 982 -5.39 -0.51 0.27
C TYR A 982 -6.87 -0.80 0.01
N GLY A 983 -7.76 0.18 0.26
CA GLY A 983 -9.15 0.12 -0.14
C GLY A 983 -9.34 -0.01 -1.65
N ALA A 984 -8.55 0.72 -2.45
CA ALA A 984 -8.58 0.61 -3.92
C ALA A 984 -8.20 -0.80 -4.40
N LEU A 985 -7.15 -1.40 -3.83
CA LEU A 985 -6.74 -2.77 -4.14
C LEU A 985 -7.85 -3.79 -3.80
N ILE A 986 -8.51 -3.66 -2.65
CA ILE A 986 -9.63 -4.56 -2.30
C ILE A 986 -10.80 -4.37 -3.28
N VAL A 987 -11.15 -3.14 -3.65
CA VAL A 987 -12.23 -2.88 -4.64
C VAL A 987 -11.90 -3.49 -6.00
N ALA A 988 -10.68 -3.29 -6.51
CA ALA A 988 -10.25 -3.88 -7.78
C ALA A 988 -10.28 -5.42 -7.73
N ALA A 989 -9.85 -6.04 -6.62
CA ALA A 989 -9.92 -7.49 -6.43
C ALA A 989 -11.38 -7.99 -6.42
N LEU A 990 -12.30 -7.28 -5.76
CA LEU A 990 -13.75 -7.59 -5.76
C LEU A 990 -14.41 -7.37 -7.12
N GLN A 991 -13.85 -6.50 -7.97
CA GLN A 991 -14.27 -6.30 -9.36
C GLN A 991 -13.63 -7.31 -10.33
N GLY A 992 -12.78 -8.22 -9.84
CA GLY A 992 -12.20 -9.32 -10.61
C GLY A 992 -10.84 -9.03 -11.27
N ALA A 993 -10.15 -7.96 -10.86
CA ALA A 993 -8.80 -7.66 -11.34
C ALA A 993 -7.82 -8.82 -11.02
N THR A 994 -6.93 -9.09 -11.97
CA THR A 994 -5.87 -10.11 -11.85
C THR A 994 -4.82 -9.71 -10.81
N LYS A 995 -4.02 -10.69 -10.36
CA LYS A 995 -2.92 -10.42 -9.41
C LYS A 995 -1.87 -9.49 -10.04
N GLU A 996 -1.69 -9.62 -11.35
CA GLU A 996 -0.76 -8.87 -12.19
C GLU A 996 -1.20 -7.41 -12.35
N GLU A 997 -2.50 -7.15 -12.46
CA GLU A 997 -3.08 -5.79 -12.46
C GLU A 997 -3.02 -5.15 -11.06
N LEU A 998 -3.38 -5.90 -10.01
CA LEU A 998 -3.33 -5.43 -8.62
C LEU A 998 -1.92 -5.08 -8.15
N LEU A 999 -0.91 -5.80 -8.66
CA LEU A 999 0.50 -5.60 -8.33
C LEU A 999 1.28 -4.86 -9.44
N ASN A 1000 0.56 -4.22 -10.36
CA ASN A 1000 1.14 -3.34 -11.36
C ASN A 1000 1.71 -2.07 -10.68
N ASP A 1001 2.93 -1.68 -11.04
CA ASP A 1001 3.58 -0.46 -10.54
C ASP A 1001 2.80 0.82 -10.86
N LYS A 1002 1.96 0.79 -11.91
CA LYS A 1002 1.08 1.88 -12.34
C LYS A 1002 -0.37 1.72 -11.87
N PHE A 1003 -0.68 0.76 -10.99
CA PHE A 1003 -2.05 0.57 -10.47
C PHE A 1003 -2.62 1.87 -9.88
N TYR A 1004 -1.82 2.63 -9.16
CA TYR A 1004 -2.25 3.93 -8.62
C TYR A 1004 -2.50 4.97 -9.73
N GLU A 1005 -1.60 5.05 -10.73
CA GLU A 1005 -1.72 5.99 -11.85
C GLU A 1005 -3.00 5.74 -12.66
N THR A 1006 -3.24 4.48 -13.05
CA THR A 1006 -4.42 4.08 -13.84
C THR A 1006 -5.74 4.30 -13.09
N HIS A 1007 -5.74 4.21 -11.76
CA HIS A 1007 -6.92 4.40 -10.92
C HIS A 1007 -7.02 5.80 -10.27
N THR A 1008 -6.21 6.78 -10.69
CA THR A 1008 -6.17 8.15 -10.10
C THR A 1008 -7.55 8.83 -9.96
N SER A 1009 -8.52 8.48 -10.82
CA SER A 1009 -9.92 8.94 -10.74
C SER A 1009 -10.62 8.51 -9.43
N TRP A 1010 -10.35 7.31 -8.92
CA TRP A 1010 -10.88 6.78 -7.66
C TRP A 1010 -10.36 7.56 -6.44
N PHE A 1011 -9.18 8.17 -6.56
CA PHE A 1011 -8.53 8.97 -5.52
C PHE A 1011 -9.02 10.43 -5.48
N ALA A 1012 -10.04 10.79 -6.27
CA ALA A 1012 -10.61 12.13 -6.33
C ALA A 1012 -9.59 13.26 -6.60
N LYS A 1013 -8.51 12.93 -7.34
CA LYS A 1013 -7.35 13.80 -7.62
C LYS A 1013 -6.56 14.29 -6.39
N VAL A 1014 -6.82 13.76 -5.19
CA VAL A 1014 -6.00 14.03 -4.00
C VAL A 1014 -4.82 13.05 -4.00
N PRO A 1015 -3.55 13.51 -4.10
CA PRO A 1015 -2.41 12.60 -4.18
C PRO A 1015 -2.23 11.75 -2.91
N LEU A 1016 -1.49 10.65 -3.03
CA LEU A 1016 -0.98 9.87 -1.89
C LEU A 1016 0.38 10.44 -1.44
N VAL A 1017 0.69 10.36 -0.15
CA VAL A 1017 2.04 10.70 0.37
C VAL A 1017 3.15 9.79 -0.22
N PRO A 1018 4.39 10.29 -0.37
CA PRO A 1018 5.45 9.60 -1.09
C PRO A 1018 5.77 8.18 -0.58
N GLU A 1019 5.63 7.93 0.72
CA GLU A 1019 5.88 6.62 1.31
C GLU A 1019 4.89 5.55 0.81
N ILE A 1020 3.63 5.93 0.57
CA ILE A 1020 2.61 5.03 0.02
C ILE A 1020 2.75 4.92 -1.51
N VAL A 1021 3.23 5.98 -2.20
CA VAL A 1021 3.58 5.90 -3.63
C VAL A 1021 4.74 4.93 -3.86
N ARG A 1022 5.77 4.90 -3.02
CA ARG A 1022 6.85 3.89 -3.12
C ARG A 1022 6.34 2.45 -3.00
N ILE A 1023 5.37 2.22 -2.10
CA ILE A 1023 4.69 0.93 -1.97
C ILE A 1023 3.89 0.63 -3.24
N ALA A 1024 3.10 1.58 -3.76
CA ALA A 1024 2.31 1.39 -4.97
C ALA A 1024 3.19 1.02 -6.19
N ASN A 1025 4.34 1.68 -6.31
CA ASN A 1025 5.34 1.42 -7.36
C ASN A 1025 6.12 0.10 -7.15
N GLY A 1026 5.85 -0.65 -6.07
CA GLY A 1026 6.33 -2.01 -5.88
C GLY A 1026 7.53 -2.20 -4.94
N SER A 1027 7.79 -1.32 -3.98
CA SER A 1027 8.89 -1.50 -3.00
C SER A 1027 8.85 -2.84 -2.24
N TYR A 1028 7.65 -3.43 -2.11
CA TYR A 1028 7.40 -4.75 -1.53
C TYR A 1028 7.89 -5.95 -2.37
N LYS A 1029 8.39 -5.77 -3.60
CA LYS A 1029 8.76 -6.87 -4.53
C LYS A 1029 10.15 -7.48 -4.24
N GLN A 1030 10.49 -7.66 -2.98
CA GLN A 1030 11.79 -8.16 -2.50
C GLN A 1030 11.82 -9.69 -2.40
N LYS A 1031 12.85 -10.36 -2.91
CA LYS A 1031 12.86 -11.84 -3.04
C LYS A 1031 13.00 -12.56 -1.69
N ASN A 1032 13.87 -12.09 -0.82
CA ASN A 1032 14.19 -12.72 0.47
C ASN A 1032 13.34 -12.16 1.62
N GLY A 1033 12.50 -11.16 1.35
CA GLY A 1033 11.53 -10.63 2.32
C GLY A 1033 12.20 -9.99 3.53
N TYR A 1034 12.28 -10.73 4.64
CA TYR A 1034 12.89 -10.23 5.88
C TYR A 1034 14.38 -9.87 5.68
N ASP A 1035 15.14 -10.66 4.92
CA ASP A 1035 16.58 -10.37 4.75
C ASP A 1035 16.80 -9.13 3.88
N ASP A 1036 15.91 -8.89 2.91
CA ASP A 1036 15.88 -7.70 2.04
C ASP A 1036 15.21 -6.46 2.71
N GLY A 1037 14.89 -6.51 4.00
CA GLY A 1037 14.41 -5.35 4.77
C GLY A 1037 12.88 -5.23 4.97
N ILE A 1038 12.05 -6.14 4.45
CA ILE A 1038 10.59 -6.15 4.71
C ILE A 1038 10.34 -6.42 6.20
N ARG A 1039 9.56 -5.56 6.88
CA ARG A 1039 9.24 -5.71 8.32
C ARG A 1039 7.76 -5.46 8.57
N GLY A 1040 7.03 -6.46 9.07
CA GLY A 1040 5.65 -6.31 9.53
C GLY A 1040 5.58 -5.64 10.90
N LYS A 1041 5.97 -4.37 11.01
CA LYS A 1041 5.99 -3.62 12.29
C LYS A 1041 4.71 -2.81 12.51
N GLY A 1042 4.47 -2.39 13.76
CA GLY A 1042 3.36 -1.53 14.21
C GLY A 1042 3.18 -0.16 13.50
N TYR A 1043 4.03 0.16 12.53
CA TYR A 1043 3.98 1.37 11.71
C TYR A 1043 3.31 1.08 10.37
N ILE A 1044 2.33 1.90 9.99
CA ILE A 1044 1.36 1.57 8.93
C ILE A 1044 1.94 1.36 7.54
N VAL A 1045 3.03 2.07 7.19
CA VAL A 1045 3.75 1.90 5.91
C VAL A 1045 4.37 0.50 5.86
N ASN A 1046 5.06 0.11 6.92
CA ASN A 1046 5.73 -1.19 7.06
C ASN A 1046 4.73 -2.37 7.07
N ALA A 1047 3.61 -2.25 7.78
CA ALA A 1047 2.57 -3.28 7.79
C ALA A 1047 1.90 -3.48 6.42
N LEU A 1048 1.67 -2.38 5.67
CA LEU A 1048 1.15 -2.45 4.30
C LEU A 1048 2.15 -3.11 3.34
N GLU A 1049 3.42 -2.71 3.40
CA GLU A 1049 4.50 -3.26 2.58
C GLU A 1049 4.71 -4.76 2.84
N ALA A 1050 4.68 -5.18 4.11
CA ALA A 1050 4.78 -6.59 4.51
C ALA A 1050 3.60 -7.44 4.01
N ALA A 1051 2.36 -6.93 4.13
CA ALA A 1051 1.18 -7.64 3.64
C ALA A 1051 1.15 -7.75 2.10
N LEU A 1052 1.63 -6.72 1.39
CA LEU A 1052 1.74 -6.76 -0.08
C LEU A 1052 2.91 -7.63 -0.56
N TRP A 1053 4.03 -7.69 0.18
CA TRP A 1053 5.09 -8.69 -0.06
C TRP A 1053 4.53 -10.11 0.06
N ALA A 1054 3.80 -10.41 1.14
CA ALA A 1054 3.22 -11.73 1.37
C ALA A 1054 2.13 -12.09 0.33
N PHE A 1055 1.37 -11.11 -0.15
CA PHE A 1055 0.44 -11.29 -1.26
C PHE A 1055 1.15 -11.48 -2.59
N TRP A 1056 2.25 -10.77 -2.85
CA TRP A 1056 3.08 -10.95 -4.05
C TRP A 1056 3.75 -12.33 -4.08
N SER A 1057 4.41 -12.76 -3.01
CA SER A 1057 5.22 -13.98 -2.95
C SER A 1057 4.40 -15.27 -2.94
N GLY A 1058 3.29 -15.34 -2.19
CA GLY A 1058 2.44 -16.53 -2.11
C GLY A 1058 1.58 -16.76 -3.37
N LYS A 1059 1.56 -18.00 -3.90
CA LYS A 1059 0.71 -18.40 -5.04
C LYS A 1059 -0.70 -18.80 -4.62
N THR A 1060 -0.86 -19.21 -3.36
CA THR A 1060 -2.14 -19.56 -2.73
C THR A 1060 -2.42 -18.68 -1.50
N PHE A 1061 -3.66 -18.73 -1.00
CA PHE A 1061 -4.02 -18.09 0.27
C PHE A 1061 -3.22 -18.68 1.45
N GLU A 1062 -2.95 -19.99 1.44
CA GLU A 1062 -2.19 -20.65 2.50
C GLU A 1062 -0.73 -20.20 2.51
N GLU A 1063 -0.05 -20.25 1.36
CA GLU A 1063 1.35 -19.79 1.24
C GLU A 1063 1.53 -18.34 1.69
N GLY A 1064 0.68 -17.43 1.21
CA GLY A 1064 0.82 -16.01 1.55
C GLY A 1064 0.43 -15.69 2.99
N ALA A 1065 -0.56 -16.38 3.58
CA ALA A 1065 -0.88 -16.23 4.99
C ALA A 1065 0.28 -16.71 5.89
N LEU A 1066 0.88 -17.85 5.55
CA LEU A 1066 2.07 -18.36 6.24
C LEU A 1066 3.28 -17.43 6.04
N ALA A 1067 3.47 -16.86 4.84
CA ALA A 1067 4.51 -15.88 4.58
C ALA A 1067 4.32 -14.60 5.44
N ALA A 1068 3.10 -14.08 5.55
CA ALA A 1068 2.77 -12.92 6.38
C ALA A 1068 3.08 -13.16 7.87
N VAL A 1069 2.75 -14.35 8.39
CA VAL A 1069 3.04 -14.73 9.78
C VAL A 1069 4.54 -14.97 10.00
N ASN A 1070 5.23 -15.61 9.05
CA ASN A 1070 6.65 -15.97 9.19
C ASN A 1070 7.62 -14.77 9.12
N LEU A 1071 7.17 -13.57 8.71
CA LEU A 1071 7.98 -12.34 8.80
C LEU A 1071 8.31 -11.93 10.25
N GLY A 1072 7.53 -12.39 11.24
CA GLY A 1072 7.66 -11.96 12.63
C GLY A 1072 7.20 -10.51 12.87
N ASP A 1073 7.71 -9.92 13.94
CA ASP A 1073 7.33 -8.59 14.47
C ASP A 1073 5.83 -8.52 14.89
N ASP A 1074 4.96 -7.90 14.10
CA ASP A 1074 3.52 -7.72 14.36
C ASP A 1074 2.71 -8.65 13.43
N THR A 1075 2.77 -9.95 13.74
CA THR A 1075 2.33 -11.03 12.86
C THR A 1075 0.82 -11.11 12.70
N ASP A 1076 0.06 -10.83 13.75
CA ASP A 1076 -1.41 -10.84 13.72
C ASP A 1076 -1.92 -9.73 12.79
N THR A 1077 -1.52 -8.48 13.03
CA THR A 1077 -1.89 -7.37 12.14
C THR A 1077 -1.39 -7.59 10.71
N THR A 1078 -0.18 -8.11 10.50
CA THR A 1078 0.33 -8.34 9.13
C THR A 1078 -0.47 -9.43 8.41
N ALA A 1079 -0.88 -10.49 9.10
CA ALA A 1079 -1.74 -11.54 8.56
C ALA A 1079 -3.21 -11.09 8.37
N ALA A 1080 -3.74 -10.27 9.29
CA ALA A 1080 -5.07 -9.68 9.22
C ALA A 1080 -5.18 -8.66 8.08
N ILE A 1081 -4.12 -7.88 7.81
CA ILE A 1081 -4.02 -7.07 6.58
C ILE A 1081 -3.97 -8.02 5.38
N TYR A 1082 -2.97 -8.90 5.25
CA TYR A 1082 -2.87 -9.84 4.12
C TYR A 1082 -4.21 -10.52 3.77
N GLY A 1083 -4.90 -11.07 4.79
CA GLY A 1083 -6.11 -11.86 4.65
C GLY A 1083 -7.31 -11.11 4.06
N GLN A 1084 -7.34 -9.77 4.14
CA GLN A 1084 -8.40 -8.96 3.55
C GLN A 1084 -8.29 -8.92 2.01
N LEU A 1085 -7.14 -8.49 1.47
CA LEU A 1085 -6.89 -8.47 0.02
C LEU A 1085 -6.83 -9.88 -0.56
N ALA A 1086 -6.13 -10.80 0.10
CA ALA A 1086 -6.06 -12.20 -0.34
C ALA A 1086 -7.44 -12.88 -0.29
N GLY A 1087 -8.26 -12.58 0.72
CA GLY A 1087 -9.63 -13.07 0.84
C GLY A 1087 -10.56 -12.53 -0.24
N ALA A 1088 -10.40 -11.26 -0.63
CA ALA A 1088 -11.11 -10.65 -1.74
C ALA A 1088 -10.71 -11.26 -3.10
N TYR A 1089 -9.41 -11.43 -3.34
CA TYR A 1089 -8.86 -11.95 -4.61
C TYR A 1089 -9.07 -13.45 -4.80
N TYR A 1090 -8.64 -14.29 -3.85
CA TYR A 1090 -8.79 -15.74 -3.96
C TYR A 1090 -10.24 -16.20 -3.75
N GLY A 1091 -11.02 -15.44 -2.99
CA GLY A 1091 -12.42 -15.71 -2.68
C GLY A 1091 -12.62 -16.82 -1.64
N TYR A 1092 -13.74 -16.76 -0.92
CA TYR A 1092 -14.04 -17.63 0.23
C TYR A 1092 -13.88 -19.15 -0.04
N ARG A 1093 -14.11 -19.60 -1.27
CA ARG A 1093 -14.02 -21.03 -1.67
C ARG A 1093 -12.59 -21.55 -1.84
N LYS A 1094 -11.57 -20.68 -1.93
CA LYS A 1094 -10.15 -21.07 -2.03
C LYS A 1094 -9.41 -20.99 -0.68
N LEU A 1095 -10.10 -20.65 0.40
CA LEU A 1095 -9.54 -20.66 1.75
C LEU A 1095 -9.38 -22.12 2.24
N PRO A 1096 -8.27 -22.48 2.93
CA PRO A 1096 -8.06 -23.85 3.40
C PRO A 1096 -9.17 -24.32 4.35
N GLU A 1097 -9.90 -25.37 3.98
CA GLU A 1097 -11.07 -25.82 4.77
C GLU A 1097 -10.66 -26.23 6.20
N LYS A 1098 -9.48 -26.84 6.35
CA LYS A 1098 -8.85 -27.18 7.64
C LYS A 1098 -8.68 -26.00 8.61
N TRP A 1099 -8.60 -24.77 8.10
CA TRP A 1099 -8.62 -23.54 8.89
C TRP A 1099 -10.05 -23.02 9.05
N VAL A 1100 -10.79 -22.93 7.94
CA VAL A 1100 -12.17 -22.39 7.89
C VAL A 1100 -13.17 -23.18 8.73
N GLN A 1101 -12.91 -24.45 9.05
CA GLN A 1101 -13.70 -25.23 10.03
C GLN A 1101 -13.40 -24.88 11.49
N LYS A 1102 -12.24 -24.29 11.81
CA LYS A 1102 -11.78 -23.97 13.17
C LYS A 1102 -12.07 -22.53 13.61
N VAL A 1103 -12.34 -21.61 12.67
CA VAL A 1103 -12.59 -20.18 12.94
C VAL A 1103 -13.79 -19.97 13.87
N TYR A 1104 -13.59 -19.27 14.99
CA TYR A 1104 -14.66 -18.88 15.91
C TYR A 1104 -15.78 -18.09 15.21
N ALA A 1105 -17.02 -18.33 15.61
CA ALA A 1105 -18.22 -17.68 15.06
C ALA A 1105 -18.40 -17.75 13.51
N LYS A 1106 -17.74 -18.69 12.80
CA LYS A 1106 -17.81 -18.89 11.33
C LYS A 1106 -19.15 -18.54 10.67
N HIS A 1107 -20.26 -19.09 11.17
CA HIS A 1107 -21.58 -18.89 10.56
C HIS A 1107 -22.12 -17.46 10.71
N PHE A 1108 -21.76 -16.76 11.79
CA PHE A 1108 -22.05 -15.34 11.95
C PHE A 1108 -21.22 -14.50 10.96
N LEU A 1109 -19.92 -14.79 10.83
CA LEU A 1109 -19.05 -14.13 9.84
C LEU A 1109 -19.57 -14.32 8.40
N GLN A 1110 -20.00 -15.54 8.06
CA GLN A 1110 -20.65 -15.89 6.77
C GLN A 1110 -22.02 -15.21 6.56
N GLY A 1111 -22.74 -14.89 7.64
CA GLY A 1111 -24.01 -14.16 7.57
C GLY A 1111 -23.80 -12.67 7.37
N LEU A 1112 -22.94 -12.07 8.20
CA LEU A 1112 -22.64 -10.64 8.17
C LEU A 1112 -21.99 -10.22 6.84
N SER A 1113 -21.02 -10.99 6.31
CA SER A 1113 -20.41 -10.69 5.00
C SER A 1113 -21.40 -10.68 3.83
N LYS A 1114 -22.39 -11.59 3.84
CA LYS A 1114 -23.50 -11.55 2.87
C LYS A 1114 -24.41 -10.35 3.07
N TRP A 1115 -24.61 -9.92 4.32
CA TRP A 1115 -25.44 -8.76 4.63
C TRP A 1115 -24.75 -7.44 4.23
N ILE A 1116 -23.44 -7.28 4.50
CA ILE A 1116 -22.62 -6.17 3.99
C ILE A 1116 -22.75 -6.08 2.46
N ALA A 1117 -22.58 -7.21 1.76
CA ALA A 1117 -22.70 -7.25 0.31
C ALA A 1117 -24.12 -6.85 -0.14
N TYR A 1118 -25.17 -7.40 0.46
CA TYR A 1118 -26.55 -7.04 0.13
C TYR A 1118 -26.86 -5.55 0.33
N GLU A 1119 -26.52 -4.96 1.48
CA GLU A 1119 -26.74 -3.53 1.73
C GLU A 1119 -25.91 -2.67 0.75
N GLY A 1120 -24.67 -3.08 0.43
CA GLY A 1120 -23.83 -2.44 -0.57
C GLY A 1120 -24.34 -2.56 -2.01
N GLU A 1121 -25.08 -3.62 -2.35
CA GLU A 1121 -25.78 -3.75 -3.63
C GLU A 1121 -27.06 -2.89 -3.70
N MET A 1122 -27.66 -2.56 -2.55
CA MET A 1122 -28.86 -1.72 -2.43
C MET A 1122 -28.54 -0.23 -2.24
N TRP A 1123 -27.31 0.13 -1.87
CA TRP A 1123 -26.91 1.52 -1.59
C TRP A 1123 -27.03 2.43 -2.81
N GLN A 1124 -27.43 3.69 -2.56
CA GLN A 1124 -27.61 4.72 -3.58
C GLN A 1124 -27.12 6.06 -3.04
N THR A 1125 -26.46 6.86 -3.88
CA THR A 1125 -26.06 8.23 -3.55
C THR A 1125 -27.29 9.12 -3.33
N ASN A 1126 -27.54 9.51 -2.08
CA ASN A 1126 -28.48 10.59 -1.76
C ASN A 1126 -27.85 11.95 -2.08
N GLU A 1127 -28.36 12.63 -3.12
CA GLU A 1127 -27.95 14.00 -3.47
C GLU A 1127 -28.30 15.05 -2.40
N SER A 1128 -29.07 14.68 -1.38
CA SER A 1128 -29.60 15.56 -0.34
C SER A 1128 -28.76 15.67 0.94
N LEU A 1129 -27.62 14.98 1.03
CA LEU A 1129 -26.70 15.09 2.19
C LEU A 1129 -25.59 16.11 1.89
N PRO A 1130 -25.49 17.22 2.64
CA PRO A 1130 -24.38 18.18 2.46
C PRO A 1130 -23.04 17.50 2.69
N SER A 1131 -22.05 17.80 1.84
CA SER A 1131 -20.69 17.32 2.03
C SER A 1131 -20.09 17.88 3.33
N MET A 1132 -20.06 17.05 4.39
CA MET A 1132 -19.41 17.37 5.67
C MET A 1132 -17.89 17.62 5.56
N PHE A 1133 -17.30 17.48 4.36
CA PHE A 1133 -15.87 17.46 4.14
C PHE A 1133 -15.41 18.37 2.99
N ALA A 1134 -15.96 19.57 2.88
CA ALA A 1134 -15.27 20.68 2.22
C ALA A 1134 -13.98 21.01 3.01
N PRO A 1135 -12.78 20.99 2.40
CA PRO A 1135 -11.53 21.21 3.13
C PRO A 1135 -11.35 22.68 3.50
N SER A 1136 -11.45 23.01 4.80
CA SER A 1136 -11.12 24.33 5.33
C SER A 1136 -9.62 24.63 5.16
N THR A 1137 -9.28 25.49 4.20
CA THR A 1137 -7.89 25.87 3.92
C THR A 1137 -7.26 26.63 5.08
N VAL A 1138 -6.14 26.11 5.60
CA VAL A 1138 -5.36 26.77 6.65
C VAL A 1138 -4.42 27.80 6.04
N THR A 1139 -4.90 29.04 5.90
CA THR A 1139 -4.06 30.22 5.59
C THR A 1139 -3.72 30.97 6.88
N SER A 1140 -2.63 30.57 7.53
CA SER A 1140 -2.10 31.26 8.72
C SER A 1140 -1.26 32.48 8.32
N GLN A 1141 -1.83 33.69 8.38
CA GLN A 1141 -1.03 34.92 8.47
C GLN A 1141 -1.75 36.04 9.23
N GLN A 1142 -0.96 37.01 9.69
CA GLN A 1142 -1.36 38.02 10.67
C GLN A 1142 -2.05 39.22 10.03
N LYS A 1143 -3.09 39.75 10.68
CA LYS A 1143 -3.13 41.15 11.13
C LYS A 1143 -4.28 41.38 12.12
N ALA A 1144 -4.29 42.53 12.78
CA ALA A 1144 -5.13 42.80 13.94
C ALA A 1144 -5.82 44.18 13.88
N THR A 1145 -6.95 44.25 14.60
CA THR A 1145 -7.56 45.48 15.14
C THR A 1145 -8.33 46.37 14.15
N VAL A 1146 -9.23 47.19 14.74
CA VAL A 1146 -10.03 48.29 14.16
C VAL A 1146 -11.35 47.86 13.47
N ILE A 1147 -12.53 48.42 13.77
CA ILE A 1147 -13.21 48.85 15.03
C ILE A 1147 -14.63 49.33 14.66
N SER A 1148 -15.59 49.15 15.59
CA SER A 1148 -16.91 49.82 15.72
C SER A 1148 -18.00 49.73 14.64
N SER A 1149 -19.23 49.82 15.16
CA SER A 1149 -20.44 50.39 14.57
C SER A 1149 -21.13 49.71 13.38
N ASP A 1150 -22.46 49.75 13.27
CA ASP A 1150 -23.60 49.74 14.22
C ASP A 1150 -24.84 50.03 13.37
N GLU A 1151 -25.99 49.42 13.72
CA GLU A 1151 -27.32 49.88 13.26
C GLU A 1151 -27.62 49.80 11.72
N GLN A 1152 -28.86 49.77 11.22
CA GLN A 1152 -30.19 49.79 11.85
C GLN A 1152 -31.27 49.13 10.95
N LYS A 1153 -32.41 48.81 11.59
CA LYS A 1153 -33.80 48.78 11.05
C LYS A 1153 -34.26 47.66 10.09
N SER A 1154 -35.28 46.97 10.60
CA SER A 1154 -36.37 46.27 9.92
C SER A 1154 -37.29 47.18 9.12
N ASP A 1155 -38.15 46.61 8.24
CA ASP A 1155 -39.62 46.56 8.49
C ASP A 1155 -40.48 45.87 7.39
N PHE A 1156 -41.50 45.11 7.83
CA PHE A 1156 -42.84 44.85 7.24
C PHE A 1156 -43.07 44.83 5.70
N LYS A 1157 -43.71 43.80 5.09
CA LYS A 1157 -45.17 43.47 5.25
C LYS A 1157 -45.66 42.19 4.52
N LYS A 1158 -46.52 41.43 5.23
CA LYS A 1158 -47.85 40.86 4.86
C LYS A 1158 -48.17 40.23 3.47
N LEU A 1159 -48.48 38.91 3.51
CA LEU A 1159 -49.78 38.24 3.22
C LEU A 1159 -50.87 38.95 2.37
N PRO A 1160 -51.61 38.20 1.53
CA PRO A 1160 -52.92 37.64 1.96
C PRO A 1160 -53.22 36.17 1.54
N LEU A 1161 -54.40 35.65 1.96
CA LEU A 1161 -54.87 34.26 1.82
C LEU A 1161 -55.96 34.07 0.72
N GLY A 1162 -56.20 32.81 0.34
CA GLY A 1162 -57.52 32.26 -0.05
C GLY A 1162 -57.43 30.99 -0.90
N GLN A 1163 -58.43 30.11 -1.03
CA GLN A 1163 -59.54 29.66 -0.15
C GLN A 1163 -60.23 28.44 -0.86
N GLN A 1164 -61.37 27.92 -0.34
CA GLN A 1164 -62.25 26.87 -0.93
C GLN A 1164 -61.74 25.40 -0.79
N THR A 1165 -62.55 24.36 -0.53
CA THR A 1165 -64.00 24.26 -0.15
C THR A 1165 -64.31 22.95 0.60
N LEU A 1166 -65.41 22.92 1.38
CA LEU A 1166 -66.06 21.72 1.99
C LEU A 1166 -67.18 21.18 1.05
N PRO A 1167 -67.77 19.98 1.29
CA PRO A 1167 -68.81 19.69 2.32
C PRO A 1167 -68.39 18.62 3.37
N GLU A 1168 -68.87 18.57 4.62
CA GLU A 1168 -70.22 18.18 5.14
C GLU A 1168 -70.59 16.70 4.87
N GLU A 1169 -71.22 15.89 5.73
CA GLU A 1169 -71.54 15.84 7.19
C GLU A 1169 -72.01 14.36 7.47
N THR A 1170 -72.32 13.80 8.66
CA THR A 1170 -72.45 14.16 10.10
C THR A 1170 -72.06 12.88 10.94
N GLU A 1171 -72.26 12.63 12.24
CA GLU A 1171 -73.00 13.27 13.35
C GLU A 1171 -72.29 13.14 14.74
N GLN A 1172 -73.04 12.95 15.84
CA GLN A 1172 -72.67 13.07 17.26
C GLN A 1172 -72.27 11.75 17.98
N GLY A 1173 -71.46 11.84 19.05
CA GLY A 1173 -71.16 10.69 19.92
C GLY A 1173 -70.04 10.88 20.97
N GLU A 1174 -70.15 11.89 21.86
CA GLU A 1174 -69.21 12.16 22.96
C GLU A 1174 -69.43 11.28 24.23
N PRO A 1175 -68.52 11.28 25.25
CA PRO A 1175 -67.05 11.43 25.20
C PRO A 1175 -66.26 10.50 26.19
N SER A 1176 -65.04 10.06 25.86
CA SER A 1176 -63.98 9.78 26.87
C SER A 1176 -62.56 9.56 26.32
N ASP A 1177 -61.60 10.27 26.92
CA ASP A 1177 -60.15 10.03 27.07
C ASP A 1177 -59.31 9.20 26.03
N ARG A 1178 -58.34 9.91 25.43
CA ARG A 1178 -56.95 9.51 25.12
C ARG A 1178 -56.62 8.08 24.63
N SER A 1179 -56.62 7.97 23.30
CA SER A 1179 -55.48 7.50 22.47
C SER A 1179 -54.88 6.09 22.71
N GLU A 1180 -55.23 5.14 21.84
CA GLU A 1180 -54.35 4.03 21.44
C GLU A 1180 -54.39 3.74 19.92
N LYS A 1181 -53.21 3.41 19.37
CA LYS A 1181 -52.93 2.45 18.27
C LYS A 1181 -53.74 2.50 16.96
N TYR A 1182 -53.03 2.85 15.88
CA TYR A 1182 -52.82 1.95 14.73
C TYR A 1182 -51.39 2.16 14.20
N THR A 1183 -50.37 1.47 14.72
CA THR A 1183 -49.82 0.21 14.17
C THR A 1183 -49.51 0.24 12.67
N ASN A 1184 -48.23 0.39 12.32
CA ASN A 1184 -47.67 -0.14 11.07
C ASN A 1184 -46.36 -0.89 11.39
N SER A 1185 -46.51 -2.13 11.85
CA SER A 1185 -45.42 -2.93 12.44
C SER A 1185 -44.59 -3.65 11.37
N LYS A 1186 -43.51 -3.01 10.90
CA LYS A 1186 -42.50 -3.69 10.04
C LYS A 1186 -41.06 -3.16 10.13
N LYS A 1187 -40.68 -2.50 11.24
CA LYS A 1187 -39.30 -2.03 11.52
C LYS A 1187 -38.85 -2.24 12.99
N SER A 1188 -39.00 -3.45 13.53
CA SER A 1188 -38.22 -3.92 14.70
C SER A 1188 -38.34 -5.44 14.83
N SER A 1189 -37.31 -6.17 14.38
CA SER A 1189 -37.22 -7.64 14.52
C SER A 1189 -35.82 -8.23 14.21
N TYR A 1190 -34.85 -7.42 13.75
CA TYR A 1190 -33.50 -7.88 13.37
C TYR A 1190 -32.41 -7.51 14.40
N CYS A 1191 -32.71 -6.63 15.36
CA CYS A 1191 -31.76 -6.27 16.42
C CYS A 1191 -31.82 -7.22 17.64
N GLU A 1192 -32.77 -8.14 17.71
CA GLU A 1192 -32.92 -9.15 18.80
C GLU A 1192 -32.32 -10.52 18.41
N ILE A 1193 -31.52 -10.58 17.34
CA ILE A 1193 -30.86 -11.80 16.82
C ILE A 1193 -29.32 -11.66 16.89
N LEU A 1194 -28.82 -10.49 17.31
CA LEU A 1194 -27.46 -10.25 17.78
C LEU A 1194 -27.40 -10.39 19.30
#